data_AF-A0A2C5XVK5-F1
#
_entry.id   AF-A0A2C5XVK5-F1
#
_cell.length_a   1.000
_cell.length_b   1.000
_cell.length_c   1.000
_cell.angle_alpha   90.00
_cell.angle_beta   90.00
_cell.angle_gamma   90.00
#
_symmetry.space_group_name_H-M   'P 1'
#
loop_
_entity.id
_entity.type
_entity.pdbx_description
1 polymer ?
#
loop_
_entity_poly.entity_id
_entity_poly.type
_entity_poly.pdbx_seq_one_letter_code
_entity_poly.pdbx_strand_id
1 'polypeptide(L)'
;MDALSDLQAAERARRLHLAPLDSPHAPANDPLSVFLYLRSCNIDTETGMLAHLPQLLMPFLHHSESLRVWILATVLPYVRRNADYYPEAAPAYGLLAFQRLPGPEAVSHLVSKTSSSSLGRDLDGLVLPWLGDDSRWLLTKEHVPVCPGWHKALDWLASHRLLTQSVSRWHGLDCLDQDTQLEPSKRHYLLQSFARAVIASVYTDPDSSVHHLTASYQTIVKLRSLLHHASDEPPLSETLSSLPCVPLVDKSASNEIKIMAATDLLASPCLALYPTPAATDLLKALTLSALVATRIGVSCSPKQAGHLALLQDEREQKTHMSKLFHALSSHASSHKDDYWLAARRHVLWLRDWGRQRHPHDKAVVKGPIATVARQHIESEYLRVLLWTCHYSLAAHLYQDGNVYSLPLSAIRDTVYQSALSAFDHASKPDYTSGGLKHCHDIIRALPIAANDSIPEFRRIEALLRATKTLGSYRLLLKEGELFSPVLLRVHSDPISLIDKVLEQNPQAYTRLQEFLETGLNMVRAGLPCRGRWELATHDAVLGAQDKERHMQAAEIRITAMCVEAALKENDFETAYSYVVNRLGAQTSLRDKPHEAFRDDWSWKAALQAGQYVRTAKSQKPTHLGTASGNPEIRHLEQRIDCLATALRAAPTCQLPGILKTFRRCEEQLDSAISDEATNEALWDAAANLTQLPGAFETHSPDVPTTMQPRNMSAATVAREADAAPMSLFDLSRATARVAQRNLTAISTLHEIATAEPLTAPQTSAPSRTRRRDQLKEAATGTLVSGVGWLIGANVGQDQSP
;
A
#
# COMPACT_ATOMS: atom_id res chain seq x y z
N MET A 1 -55.86 8.55 90.54
CA MET A 1 -54.67 7.92 91.14
C MET A 1 -55.09 7.53 92.55
N ASP A 2 -55.63 6.33 92.71
CA ASP A 2 -56.05 5.83 94.02
C ASP A 2 -54.80 5.58 94.87
N ALA A 3 -54.74 6.19 96.05
CA ALA A 3 -53.60 6.08 96.94
C ALA A 3 -53.49 4.63 97.47
N LEU A 4 -52.44 3.93 97.03
CA LEU A 4 -52.09 2.60 97.53
C LEU A 4 -51.68 2.70 99.01
N SER A 5 -52.12 1.76 99.84
CA SER A 5 -51.60 1.63 101.20
C SER A 5 -50.14 1.14 101.18
N ASP A 6 -49.33 1.55 102.17
CA ASP A 6 -47.89 1.22 102.24
C ASP A 6 -47.62 -0.30 102.15
N LEU A 7 -48.51 -1.11 102.73
CA LEU A 7 -48.40 -2.56 102.73
C LEU A 7 -48.65 -3.14 101.32
N GLN A 8 -49.66 -2.62 100.60
CA GLN A 8 -49.93 -2.98 99.21
C GLN A 8 -48.84 -2.46 98.26
N ALA A 9 -48.28 -1.29 98.53
CA ALA A 9 -47.15 -0.75 97.79
C ALA A 9 -45.90 -1.64 97.98
N ALA A 10 -45.60 -2.07 99.20
CA ALA A 10 -44.47 -2.95 99.51
C ALA A 10 -44.63 -4.37 98.93
N GLU A 11 -45.84 -4.91 98.88
CA GLU A 11 -46.12 -6.19 98.20
C GLU A 11 -46.01 -6.07 96.68
N ARG A 12 -46.50 -4.99 96.09
CA ARG A 12 -46.32 -4.73 94.65
C ARG A 12 -44.85 -4.51 94.33
N ALA A 13 -44.11 -3.76 95.14
CA ALA A 13 -42.68 -3.55 94.98
C ALA A 13 -41.89 -4.87 95.03
N ARG A 14 -42.24 -5.79 95.94
CA ARG A 14 -41.62 -7.14 95.98
C ARG A 14 -41.95 -8.01 94.77
N ARG A 15 -43.05 -7.74 94.04
CA ARG A 15 -43.42 -8.44 92.80
C ARG A 15 -42.83 -7.78 91.54
N LEU A 16 -42.30 -6.55 91.66
CA LEU A 16 -41.60 -5.88 90.56
C LEU A 16 -40.24 -6.55 90.37
N HIS A 17 -40.16 -7.43 89.39
CA HIS A 17 -38.88 -7.97 88.91
C HIS A 17 -38.22 -6.91 88.03
N LEU A 18 -37.51 -5.97 88.67
CA LEU A 18 -36.75 -4.95 87.96
C LEU A 18 -35.66 -5.62 87.13
N ALA A 19 -35.51 -5.19 85.88
CA ALA A 19 -34.44 -5.67 85.03
C ALA A 19 -33.08 -5.31 85.65
N PRO A 20 -32.13 -6.26 85.74
CA PRO A 20 -30.80 -5.95 86.24
C PRO A 20 -30.12 -4.95 85.32
N LEU A 21 -29.49 -3.94 85.92
CA LEU A 21 -28.69 -2.94 85.20
C LEU A 21 -27.27 -3.48 84.99
N ASP A 22 -27.17 -4.55 84.19
CA ASP A 22 -25.90 -5.19 83.88
C ASP A 22 -25.91 -5.68 82.42
N SER A 23 -24.84 -5.40 81.69
CA SER A 23 -24.64 -5.87 80.32
C SER A 23 -23.15 -5.86 79.98
N PRO A 24 -22.54 -7.02 79.66
CA PRO A 24 -21.14 -7.09 79.23
C PRO A 24 -20.91 -6.47 77.85
N HIS A 25 -21.98 -6.07 77.15
CA HIS A 25 -21.93 -5.46 75.83
C HIS A 25 -22.20 -3.96 75.85
N ALA A 26 -22.43 -3.37 77.03
CA ALA A 26 -22.59 -1.94 77.17
C ALA A 26 -21.30 -1.21 76.78
N PRO A 27 -21.39 -0.04 76.12
CA PRO A 27 -20.22 0.67 75.63
C PRO A 27 -19.34 1.22 76.77
N ALA A 28 -19.93 1.50 77.94
CA ALA A 28 -19.22 1.95 79.12
C ALA A 28 -19.81 1.31 80.38
N ASN A 29 -18.98 1.25 81.43
CA ASN A 29 -19.33 0.60 82.69
C ASN A 29 -20.09 1.53 83.66
N ASP A 30 -20.35 2.78 83.27
CA ASP A 30 -21.12 3.69 84.12
C ASP A 30 -22.62 3.36 84.04
N PRO A 31 -23.36 3.47 85.16
CA PRO A 31 -24.78 3.08 85.22
C PRO A 31 -25.66 3.78 84.19
N LEU A 32 -25.36 5.04 83.84
CA LEU A 32 -26.15 5.80 82.86
C LEU A 32 -25.95 5.24 81.45
N SER A 33 -24.72 4.97 81.04
CA SER A 33 -24.44 4.35 79.73
C SER A 33 -25.04 2.95 79.62
N VAL A 34 -24.95 2.13 80.68
CA VAL A 34 -25.58 0.79 80.71
C VAL A 34 -27.11 0.90 80.59
N PHE A 35 -27.71 1.87 81.29
CA PHE A 35 -29.15 2.13 81.21
C PHE A 35 -29.57 2.55 79.79
N LEU A 36 -28.87 3.52 79.21
CA LEU A 36 -29.16 4.02 77.85
C LEU A 36 -28.99 2.93 76.80
N TYR A 37 -27.97 2.08 76.94
CA TYR A 37 -27.73 0.94 76.08
C TYR A 37 -28.87 -0.08 76.14
N LEU A 38 -29.21 -0.57 77.35
CA LEU A 38 -30.27 -1.55 77.56
C LEU A 38 -31.62 -0.98 77.12
N ARG A 39 -31.89 0.28 77.44
CA ARG A 39 -33.14 0.94 77.04
C ARG A 39 -33.26 1.05 75.53
N SER A 40 -32.17 1.33 74.82
CA SER A 40 -32.17 1.41 73.35
C SER A 40 -32.42 0.04 72.71
N CYS A 41 -31.81 -1.03 73.23
CA CYS A 41 -32.05 -2.39 72.77
C CYS A 41 -33.51 -2.83 72.99
N ASN A 42 -34.08 -2.48 74.15
CA ASN A 42 -35.48 -2.79 74.45
C ASN A 42 -36.45 -1.98 73.57
N ILE A 43 -36.15 -0.71 73.27
CA ILE A 43 -36.98 0.10 72.36
C ILE A 43 -37.02 -0.54 70.97
N ASP A 44 -35.88 -0.97 70.43
CA ASP A 44 -35.81 -1.67 69.14
C ASP A 44 -36.61 -2.99 69.16
N THR A 45 -36.38 -3.84 70.16
CA THR A 45 -36.98 -5.19 70.21
C THR A 45 -38.46 -5.22 70.61
N GLU A 46 -38.89 -4.38 71.55
CA GLU A 46 -40.26 -4.40 72.09
C GLU A 46 -41.21 -3.47 71.33
N THR A 47 -40.70 -2.35 70.81
CA THR A 47 -41.57 -1.30 70.23
C THR A 47 -41.29 -0.99 68.76
N GLY A 48 -40.14 -1.42 68.21
CA GLY A 48 -39.74 -1.13 66.83
C GLY A 48 -39.57 0.37 66.52
N MET A 49 -39.57 1.26 67.53
CA MET A 49 -39.57 2.71 67.36
C MET A 49 -38.16 3.27 67.12
N LEU A 50 -37.48 2.76 66.09
CA LEU A 50 -36.08 3.10 65.77
C LEU A 50 -35.82 4.59 65.56
N ALA A 51 -36.76 5.30 64.93
CA ALA A 51 -36.64 6.73 64.66
C ALA A 51 -36.52 7.60 65.94
N HIS A 52 -36.90 7.07 67.11
CA HIS A 52 -36.86 7.81 68.39
C HIS A 52 -35.54 7.60 69.14
N LEU A 53 -34.72 6.60 68.76
CA LEU A 53 -33.45 6.32 69.42
C LEU A 53 -32.47 7.51 69.37
N PRO A 54 -32.31 8.24 68.25
CA PRO A 54 -31.48 9.45 68.25
C PRO A 54 -31.98 10.51 69.23
N GLN A 55 -33.28 10.73 69.35
CA GLN A 55 -33.83 11.73 70.29
C GLN A 55 -33.52 11.38 71.75
N LEU A 56 -33.48 10.09 72.09
CA LEU A 56 -33.09 9.61 73.41
C LEU A 56 -31.58 9.78 73.67
N LEU A 57 -30.75 9.45 72.67
CA LEU A 57 -29.31 9.27 72.86
C LEU A 57 -28.47 10.51 72.57
N MET A 58 -28.86 11.34 71.61
CA MET A 58 -28.11 12.53 71.19
C MET A 58 -27.79 13.52 72.32
N PRO A 59 -28.68 13.76 73.32
CA PRO A 59 -28.35 14.62 74.46
C PRO A 59 -27.15 14.14 75.30
N PHE A 60 -26.78 12.87 75.19
CA PHE A 60 -25.72 12.23 75.99
C PHE A 60 -24.42 11.99 75.19
N LEU A 61 -24.26 12.59 74.00
CA LEU A 61 -23.04 12.41 73.17
C LEU A 61 -21.74 12.80 73.89
N HIS A 62 -21.78 13.75 74.82
CA HIS A 62 -20.60 14.23 75.54
C HIS A 62 -20.42 13.55 76.91
N HIS A 63 -21.26 12.58 77.26
CA HIS A 63 -21.21 11.91 78.56
C HIS A 63 -20.01 10.97 78.71
N SER A 64 -19.77 10.10 77.73
CA SER A 64 -18.58 9.25 77.67
C SER A 64 -18.16 8.98 76.22
N GLU A 65 -16.86 8.82 76.01
CA GLU A 65 -16.32 8.60 74.65
C GLU A 65 -16.81 7.28 74.05
N SER A 66 -16.85 6.20 74.83
CA SER A 66 -17.33 4.91 74.35
C SER A 66 -18.82 4.93 74.00
N LEU A 67 -19.65 5.64 74.79
CA LEU A 67 -21.06 5.85 74.45
C LEU A 67 -21.21 6.68 73.17
N ARG A 68 -20.42 7.76 73.03
CA ARG A 68 -20.39 8.58 71.82
C ARG A 68 -20.07 7.75 70.57
N VAL A 69 -19.00 6.95 70.61
CA VAL A 69 -18.60 6.07 69.50
C VAL A 69 -19.70 5.06 69.19
N TRP A 70 -20.32 4.45 70.20
CA TRP A 70 -21.42 3.51 69.98
C TRP A 70 -22.64 4.18 69.33
N ILE A 71 -23.04 5.38 69.79
CA ILE A 71 -24.13 6.15 69.19
C ILE A 71 -23.82 6.47 67.72
N LEU A 72 -22.64 7.03 67.44
CA LEU A 72 -22.29 7.53 66.11
C LEU A 72 -21.95 6.42 65.10
N ALA A 73 -21.26 5.36 65.53
CA ALA A 73 -20.76 4.31 64.64
C ALA A 73 -21.65 3.05 64.59
N THR A 74 -22.58 2.88 65.51
CA THR A 74 -23.45 1.68 65.56
C THR A 74 -24.92 2.04 65.47
N VAL A 75 -25.42 2.87 66.39
CA VAL A 75 -26.85 3.21 66.43
C VAL A 75 -27.25 4.05 65.23
N LEU A 76 -26.51 5.11 64.95
CA LEU A 76 -26.87 6.06 63.90
C LEU A 76 -26.86 5.46 62.49
N PRO A 77 -25.86 4.67 62.04
CA PRO A 77 -25.91 3.98 60.76
C PRO A 77 -27.07 2.99 60.65
N TYR A 78 -27.37 2.27 61.74
CA TYR A 78 -28.45 1.30 61.78
C TYR A 78 -29.83 1.97 61.67
N VAL A 79 -30.07 3.02 62.46
CA VAL A 79 -31.32 3.79 62.42
C VAL A 79 -31.47 4.49 61.06
N ARG A 80 -30.43 5.15 60.56
CA ARG A 80 -30.47 5.82 59.25
C ARG A 80 -30.82 4.85 58.14
N ARG A 81 -30.23 3.66 58.13
CA ARG A 81 -30.54 2.66 57.12
C ARG A 81 -31.99 2.17 57.22
N ASN A 82 -32.44 1.74 58.40
CA ASN A 82 -33.71 1.01 58.57
C ASN A 82 -34.95 1.89 58.84
N ALA A 83 -34.76 3.15 59.24
CA ALA A 83 -35.85 4.07 59.55
C ALA A 83 -35.85 5.30 58.62
N ASP A 84 -34.68 5.89 58.35
CA ASP A 84 -34.62 7.17 57.62
C ASP A 84 -34.52 6.98 56.09
N TYR A 85 -33.65 6.08 55.62
CA TYR A 85 -33.31 5.94 54.21
C TYR A 85 -34.12 4.85 53.53
N TYR A 86 -34.27 3.71 54.19
CA TYR A 86 -35.00 2.55 53.72
C TYR A 86 -35.92 2.06 54.84
N PRO A 87 -37.08 2.72 55.06
CA PRO A 87 -38.01 2.31 56.10
C PRO A 87 -38.51 0.88 55.84
N GLU A 88 -38.05 -0.07 56.65
CA GLU A 88 -38.44 -1.48 56.58
C GLU A 88 -39.46 -1.79 57.69
N ALA A 89 -40.56 -2.47 57.35
CA ALA A 89 -41.58 -2.85 58.33
C ALA A 89 -41.06 -3.85 59.39
N ALA A 90 -40.03 -4.64 59.02
CA ALA A 90 -39.28 -5.49 59.92
C ALA A 90 -37.82 -5.57 59.42
N PRO A 91 -36.85 -4.94 60.12
CA PRO A 91 -35.46 -5.00 59.73
C PRO A 91 -34.92 -6.44 59.87
N ALA A 92 -34.00 -6.83 58.99
CA ALA A 92 -33.42 -8.18 58.98
C ALA A 92 -32.66 -8.55 60.26
N TYR A 93 -32.14 -7.54 60.96
CA TYR A 93 -31.43 -7.69 62.24
C TYR A 93 -31.96 -6.61 63.19
N GLY A 94 -32.12 -6.94 64.47
CA GLY A 94 -32.26 -5.93 65.54
C GLY A 94 -30.93 -5.23 65.84
N LEU A 95 -30.95 -4.13 66.60
CA LEU A 95 -29.79 -3.31 66.96
C LEU A 95 -28.69 -4.14 67.62
N LEU A 96 -29.05 -5.00 68.58
CA LEU A 96 -28.11 -5.91 69.26
C LEU A 96 -27.50 -6.92 68.28
N ALA A 97 -28.32 -7.47 67.39
CA ALA A 97 -27.87 -8.45 66.39
C ALA A 97 -26.93 -7.80 65.38
N PHE A 98 -27.25 -6.59 64.91
CA PHE A 98 -26.41 -5.81 64.01
C PHE A 98 -25.04 -5.48 64.62
N GLN A 99 -24.98 -5.06 65.89
CA GLN A 99 -23.72 -4.78 66.58
C GLN A 99 -22.80 -6.02 66.64
N ARG A 100 -23.36 -7.22 66.67
CA ARG A 100 -22.61 -8.49 66.76
C ARG A 100 -22.18 -9.06 65.41
N LEU A 101 -22.63 -8.49 64.30
CA LEU A 101 -22.25 -8.98 62.98
C LEU A 101 -20.75 -8.78 62.73
N PRO A 102 -20.08 -9.73 62.05
CA PRO A 102 -18.72 -9.52 61.59
C PRO A 102 -18.70 -8.38 60.58
N GLY A 103 -17.61 -7.61 60.56
CA GLY A 103 -17.50 -6.40 59.74
C GLY A 103 -17.97 -6.52 58.28
N PRO A 104 -17.56 -7.56 57.52
CA PRO A 104 -18.03 -7.76 56.15
C PRO A 104 -19.54 -7.97 56.02
N GLU A 105 -20.18 -8.70 56.94
CA GLU A 105 -21.63 -8.93 56.91
C GLU A 105 -22.40 -7.67 57.31
N ALA A 106 -21.91 -6.93 58.31
CA ALA A 106 -22.49 -5.66 58.71
C ALA A 106 -22.48 -4.64 57.56
N VAL A 107 -21.36 -4.53 56.84
CA VAL A 107 -21.25 -3.63 55.68
C VAL A 107 -22.09 -4.12 54.50
N SER A 108 -22.08 -5.43 54.22
CA SER A 108 -22.94 -6.01 53.17
C SER A 108 -24.42 -5.77 53.45
N HIS A 109 -24.81 -5.79 54.73
CA HIS A 109 -26.11 -5.32 55.17
C HIS A 109 -26.22 -3.83 54.80
N LEU A 110 -25.45 -2.92 55.41
CA LEU A 110 -25.60 -1.46 55.22
C LEU A 110 -25.76 -1.02 53.75
N VAL A 111 -25.03 -1.63 52.82
CA VAL A 111 -25.02 -1.24 51.40
C VAL A 111 -26.04 -2.02 50.55
N SER A 112 -26.76 -2.99 51.11
CA SER A 112 -27.64 -3.92 50.35
C SER A 112 -28.74 -3.25 49.51
N LYS A 113 -29.17 -2.04 49.89
CA LYS A 113 -30.23 -1.27 49.19
C LYS A 113 -29.67 -0.06 48.42
N THR A 114 -28.36 0.14 48.46
CA THR A 114 -27.72 1.28 47.82
C THR A 114 -27.84 1.19 46.31
N SER A 115 -28.21 2.29 45.68
CA SER A 115 -28.30 2.43 44.23
C SER A 115 -27.41 3.57 43.76
N SER A 116 -27.27 3.75 42.43
CA SER A 116 -26.48 4.84 41.86
C SER A 116 -26.95 6.22 42.33
N SER A 117 -28.25 6.42 42.60
CA SER A 117 -28.80 7.71 43.05
C SER A 117 -28.54 7.98 44.53
N SER A 118 -28.49 6.95 45.39
CA SER A 118 -28.30 7.07 46.83
C SER A 118 -26.84 6.90 47.28
N LEU A 119 -25.94 6.51 46.37
CA LEU A 119 -24.55 6.13 46.66
C LEU A 119 -23.79 7.08 47.58
N GLY A 120 -23.77 8.39 47.28
CA GLY A 120 -23.03 9.37 48.09
C GLY A 120 -23.58 9.45 49.52
N ARG A 121 -24.90 9.58 49.65
CA ARG A 121 -25.60 9.63 50.94
C ARG A 121 -25.36 8.36 51.76
N ASP A 122 -25.42 7.19 51.14
CA ASP A 122 -25.29 5.92 51.85
C ASP A 122 -23.83 5.66 52.28
N LEU A 123 -22.83 6.04 51.47
CA LEU A 123 -21.43 5.99 51.87
C LEU A 123 -21.13 6.97 53.02
N ASP A 124 -21.57 8.23 52.89
CA ASP A 124 -21.32 9.28 53.88
C ASP A 124 -22.14 9.09 55.17
N GLY A 125 -23.36 8.55 55.05
CA GLY A 125 -24.32 8.45 56.14
C GLY A 125 -24.34 7.10 56.87
N LEU A 126 -23.91 6.02 56.21
CA LEU A 126 -23.96 4.65 56.75
C LEU A 126 -22.56 4.04 56.91
N VAL A 127 -21.79 3.96 55.82
CA VAL A 127 -20.51 3.22 55.80
C VAL A 127 -19.40 3.97 56.51
N LEU A 128 -19.21 5.25 56.21
CA LEU A 128 -18.16 6.06 56.82
C LEU A 128 -18.33 6.18 58.34
N PRO A 129 -19.52 6.53 58.89
CA PRO A 129 -19.70 6.60 60.34
C PRO A 129 -19.51 5.24 61.01
N TRP A 130 -19.89 4.14 60.34
CA TRP A 130 -19.63 2.78 60.82
C TRP A 130 -18.13 2.48 60.96
N LEU A 131 -17.24 3.11 60.20
CA LEU A 131 -15.80 2.92 60.35
C LEU A 131 -15.19 3.65 61.55
N GLY A 132 -15.95 4.55 62.21
CA GLY A 132 -15.48 5.35 63.34
C GLY A 132 -15.25 4.57 64.64
N ASP A 133 -15.60 3.29 64.69
CA ASP A 133 -15.39 2.41 65.84
C ASP A 133 -14.07 1.62 65.69
N ASP A 134 -13.13 1.89 66.59
CA ASP A 134 -11.79 1.33 66.60
C ASP A 134 -11.75 -0.20 66.76
N SER A 135 -12.79 -0.80 67.34
CA SER A 135 -12.89 -2.27 67.47
C SER A 135 -12.98 -3.01 66.13
N ARG A 136 -13.28 -2.30 65.04
CA ARG A 136 -13.46 -2.85 63.68
C ARG A 136 -12.17 -2.86 62.87
N TRP A 137 -11.08 -2.35 63.46
CA TRP A 137 -9.77 -2.23 62.84
C TRP A 137 -8.83 -3.30 63.37
N LEU A 138 -8.09 -3.92 62.45
CA LEU A 138 -7.05 -4.90 62.75
C LEU A 138 -5.69 -4.29 62.43
N LEU A 139 -4.70 -4.56 63.27
CA LEU A 139 -3.31 -4.20 63.00
C LEU A 139 -2.62 -5.37 62.32
N THR A 140 -2.02 -5.12 61.15
CA THR A 140 -1.17 -6.13 60.49
C THR A 140 0.16 -6.28 61.22
N LYS A 141 0.94 -7.31 60.85
CA LYS A 141 2.30 -7.53 61.35
C LYS A 141 3.26 -6.35 61.09
N GLU A 142 2.91 -5.48 60.15
CA GLU A 142 3.66 -4.28 59.74
C GLU A 142 3.10 -3.00 60.38
N HIS A 143 2.23 -3.10 61.39
CA HIS A 143 1.56 -1.97 62.05
C HIS A 143 0.68 -1.11 61.12
N VAL A 144 0.21 -1.67 59.99
CA VAL A 144 -0.74 -0.99 59.10
C VAL A 144 -2.17 -1.28 59.56
N PRO A 145 -3.03 -0.27 59.78
CA PRO A 145 -4.43 -0.50 60.14
C PRO A 145 -5.20 -1.02 58.92
N VAL A 146 -5.96 -2.09 59.11
CA VAL A 146 -6.78 -2.74 58.08
C VAL A 146 -8.20 -2.94 58.59
N CYS A 147 -9.19 -2.56 57.79
CA CYS A 147 -10.59 -2.83 58.09
C CYS A 147 -11.19 -3.82 57.07
N PRO A 148 -11.53 -5.06 57.46
CA PRO A 148 -12.17 -6.04 56.57
C PRO A 148 -13.53 -5.59 56.05
N GLY A 149 -14.32 -4.88 56.88
CA GLY A 149 -15.60 -4.32 56.47
C GLY A 149 -15.45 -3.29 55.34
N TRP A 150 -14.42 -2.44 55.41
CA TRP A 150 -14.12 -1.47 54.37
C TRP A 150 -13.77 -2.12 53.02
N HIS A 151 -12.92 -3.16 53.03
CA HIS A 151 -12.64 -3.92 51.82
C HIS A 151 -13.91 -4.52 51.21
N LYS A 152 -14.82 -5.05 52.06
CA LYS A 152 -16.10 -5.57 51.58
C LYS A 152 -16.97 -4.48 50.95
N ALA A 153 -16.93 -3.25 51.45
CA ALA A 153 -17.60 -2.11 50.80
C ALA A 153 -17.02 -1.84 49.41
N LEU A 154 -15.69 -1.82 49.29
CA LEU A 154 -15.00 -1.60 48.00
C LEU A 154 -15.30 -2.73 47.00
N ASP A 155 -15.29 -3.99 47.43
CA ASP A 155 -15.64 -5.15 46.60
C ASP A 155 -17.10 -5.10 46.15
N TRP A 156 -18.00 -4.67 47.05
CA TRP A 156 -19.40 -4.48 46.71
C TRP A 156 -19.58 -3.38 45.66
N LEU A 157 -18.90 -2.24 45.81
CA LEU A 157 -18.92 -1.15 44.83
C LEU A 157 -18.33 -1.58 43.48
N ALA A 158 -17.27 -2.39 43.50
CA ALA A 158 -16.63 -2.94 42.29
C ALA A 158 -17.58 -3.89 41.54
N SER A 159 -18.18 -4.85 42.25
CA SER A 159 -19.11 -5.83 41.69
C SER A 159 -20.37 -5.20 41.08
N HIS A 160 -20.81 -4.05 41.61
CA HIS A 160 -21.95 -3.29 41.07
C HIS A 160 -21.56 -2.19 40.07
N ARG A 161 -20.27 -2.08 39.69
CA ARG A 161 -19.73 -1.03 38.79
C ARG A 161 -20.03 0.41 39.25
N LEU A 162 -20.11 0.63 40.57
CA LEU A 162 -20.42 1.93 41.15
C LEU A 162 -19.17 2.71 41.61
N LEU A 163 -17.97 2.12 41.54
CA LEU A 163 -16.72 2.76 41.99
C LEU A 163 -16.42 4.08 41.26
N THR A 164 -16.52 4.13 39.93
CA THR A 164 -16.25 5.37 39.17
C THR A 164 -17.24 6.48 39.51
N GLN A 165 -18.52 6.13 39.67
CA GLN A 165 -19.57 7.06 40.11
C GLN A 165 -19.33 7.54 41.55
N SER A 166 -18.81 6.68 42.42
CA SER A 166 -18.54 7.03 43.82
C SER A 166 -17.54 8.17 43.93
N VAL A 167 -16.51 8.24 43.07
CA VAL A 167 -15.51 9.33 43.05
C VAL A 167 -16.19 10.69 42.82
N SER A 168 -17.17 10.75 41.92
CA SER A 168 -17.90 11.99 41.65
C SER A 168 -18.73 12.48 42.84
N ARG A 169 -19.12 11.58 43.74
CA ARG A 169 -19.99 11.85 44.90
C ARG A 169 -19.28 11.78 46.24
N TRP A 170 -18.02 11.37 46.24
CA TRP A 170 -17.18 11.32 47.43
C TRP A 170 -16.82 12.75 47.83
N HIS A 171 -17.34 13.21 48.95
CA HIS A 171 -17.08 14.54 49.50
C HIS A 171 -15.80 14.59 50.36
N GLY A 172 -15.05 13.49 50.45
CA GLY A 172 -13.88 13.37 51.30
C GLY A 172 -14.19 12.69 52.63
N LEU A 173 -13.18 12.61 53.49
CA LEU A 173 -13.33 12.09 54.86
C LEU A 173 -13.81 13.18 55.85
N ASP A 174 -14.04 14.40 55.36
CA ASP A 174 -14.42 15.58 56.13
C ASP A 174 -15.75 15.40 56.89
N CYS A 175 -16.60 14.47 56.47
CA CYS A 175 -17.83 14.09 57.17
C CYS A 175 -17.58 13.38 58.51
N LEU A 176 -16.39 12.83 58.73
CA LEU A 176 -15.98 12.21 60.00
C LEU A 176 -15.36 13.23 60.97
N ASP A 177 -14.95 14.40 60.47
CA ASP A 177 -14.04 15.30 61.20
C ASP A 177 -14.72 16.20 62.23
N GLN A 178 -16.06 16.30 62.23
CA GLN A 178 -16.76 17.15 63.21
C GLN A 178 -16.87 16.51 64.60
N ASP A 179 -16.95 15.18 64.72
CA ASP A 179 -17.20 14.50 66.01
C ASP A 179 -16.42 13.20 66.25
N THR A 180 -15.84 12.57 65.22
CA THR A 180 -15.09 11.31 65.33
C THR A 180 -13.64 11.52 64.91
N GLN A 181 -12.73 11.70 65.87
CA GLN A 181 -11.30 11.87 65.60
C GLN A 181 -10.67 10.55 65.12
N LEU A 182 -10.85 10.21 63.84
CA LEU A 182 -10.17 9.06 63.25
C LEU A 182 -8.65 9.30 63.28
N GLU A 183 -7.83 8.27 63.42
CA GLU A 183 -6.38 8.42 63.39
C GLU A 183 -5.88 8.77 61.96
N PRO A 184 -4.84 9.60 61.79
CA PRO A 184 -4.30 9.93 60.46
C PRO A 184 -3.87 8.70 59.63
N SER A 185 -3.34 7.65 60.28
CA SER A 185 -2.96 6.39 59.65
C SER A 185 -4.15 5.66 59.01
N LYS A 186 -5.29 5.62 59.71
CA LYS A 186 -6.57 5.07 59.23
C LYS A 186 -7.15 5.91 58.09
N ARG A 187 -7.12 7.25 58.20
CA ARG A 187 -7.54 8.14 57.09
C ARG A 187 -6.73 7.91 55.82
N HIS A 188 -5.41 7.82 55.95
CA HIS A 188 -4.52 7.52 54.83
C HIS A 188 -4.86 6.17 54.20
N TYR A 189 -5.04 5.13 55.02
CA TYR A 189 -5.41 3.81 54.56
C TYR A 189 -6.74 3.78 53.77
N LEU A 190 -7.79 4.44 54.26
CA LEU A 190 -9.09 4.52 53.57
C LEU A 190 -8.96 5.19 52.21
N LEU A 191 -8.28 6.33 52.15
CA LEU A 191 -8.08 7.07 50.91
C LEU A 191 -7.25 6.27 49.90
N GLN A 192 -6.17 5.62 50.35
CA GLN A 192 -5.28 4.83 49.51
C GLN A 192 -5.97 3.58 48.96
N SER A 193 -6.70 2.83 49.81
CA SER A 193 -7.44 1.65 49.40
C SER A 193 -8.63 1.99 48.48
N PHE A 194 -9.33 3.10 48.72
CA PHE A 194 -10.35 3.63 47.81
C PHE A 194 -9.76 3.94 46.43
N ALA A 195 -8.70 4.76 46.41
CA ALA A 195 -8.06 5.17 45.16
C ALA A 195 -7.52 3.97 44.38
N ARG A 196 -6.93 3.00 45.08
CA ARG A 196 -6.49 1.74 44.48
C ARG A 196 -7.65 0.99 43.79
N ALA A 197 -8.79 0.84 44.48
CA ALA A 197 -9.96 0.17 43.92
C ALA A 197 -10.50 0.91 42.68
N VAL A 198 -10.53 2.25 42.72
CA VAL A 198 -10.92 3.08 41.58
C VAL A 198 -9.96 2.88 40.39
N ILE A 199 -8.64 2.97 40.61
CA ILE A 199 -7.63 2.76 39.56
C ILE A 199 -7.79 1.39 38.93
N ALA A 200 -7.97 0.34 39.74
CA ALA A 200 -8.22 -1.01 39.25
C ALA A 200 -9.48 -1.06 38.39
N SER A 201 -10.60 -0.51 38.87
CA SER A 201 -11.87 -0.52 38.16
C SER A 201 -11.80 0.16 36.79
N VAL A 202 -11.17 1.35 36.72
CA VAL A 202 -10.99 2.10 35.46
C VAL A 202 -10.06 1.37 34.50
N TYR A 203 -9.01 0.73 35.00
CA TYR A 203 -8.10 -0.03 34.16
C TYR A 203 -8.75 -1.29 33.58
N THR A 204 -9.54 -2.02 34.38
CA THR A 204 -10.21 -3.26 33.97
C THR A 204 -11.48 -3.06 33.17
N ASP A 205 -11.96 -1.82 33.01
CA ASP A 205 -13.20 -1.52 32.30
C ASP A 205 -13.12 -1.98 30.83
N PRO A 206 -13.99 -2.91 30.39
CA PRO A 206 -14.00 -3.37 29.00
C PRO A 206 -14.63 -2.34 28.05
N ASP A 207 -15.40 -1.37 28.55
CA ASP A 207 -16.19 -0.48 27.70
C ASP A 207 -15.31 0.55 26.99
N SER A 208 -15.10 0.34 25.68
CA SER A 208 -14.26 1.21 24.83
C SER A 208 -15.04 2.34 24.16
N SER A 209 -16.20 2.74 24.68
CA SER A 209 -17.00 3.81 24.06
C SER A 209 -16.45 5.19 24.42
N VAL A 210 -16.61 6.17 23.51
CA VAL A 210 -16.11 7.54 23.74
C VAL A 210 -16.70 8.17 25.00
N HIS A 211 -17.98 7.92 25.28
CA HIS A 211 -18.67 8.42 26.48
C HIS A 211 -18.07 7.83 27.76
N HIS A 212 -17.89 6.50 27.82
CA HIS A 212 -17.31 5.83 28.99
C HIS A 212 -15.85 6.25 29.22
N LEU A 213 -15.03 6.29 28.16
CA LEU A 213 -13.63 6.75 28.27
C LEU A 213 -13.54 8.22 28.72
N THR A 214 -14.50 9.06 28.33
CA THR A 214 -14.59 10.45 28.81
C THR A 214 -14.92 10.51 30.30
N ALA A 215 -15.88 9.70 30.76
CA ALA A 215 -16.22 9.59 32.18
C ALA A 215 -15.06 9.03 33.02
N SER A 216 -14.34 8.02 32.49
CA SER A 216 -13.14 7.46 33.11
C SER A 216 -12.03 8.50 33.23
N TYR A 217 -11.81 9.33 32.19
CA TYR A 217 -10.87 10.44 32.27
C TYR A 217 -11.26 11.44 33.38
N GLN A 218 -12.51 11.89 33.42
CA GLN A 218 -12.99 12.80 34.47
C GLN A 218 -12.85 12.21 35.88
N THR A 219 -13.09 10.90 36.01
CA THR A 219 -12.90 10.16 37.26
C THR A 219 -11.44 10.19 37.70
N ILE A 220 -10.49 9.99 36.77
CA ILE A 220 -9.05 10.06 37.05
C ILE A 220 -8.64 11.47 37.48
N VAL A 221 -9.10 12.51 36.78
CA VAL A 221 -8.79 13.92 37.13
C VAL A 221 -9.27 14.23 38.55
N LYS A 222 -10.51 13.87 38.89
CA LYS A 222 -11.06 14.07 40.23
C LYS A 222 -10.34 13.22 41.28
N LEU A 223 -9.94 11.99 40.95
CA LEU A 223 -9.16 11.16 41.88
C LEU A 223 -7.80 11.80 42.19
N ARG A 224 -7.14 12.37 41.18
CA ARG A 224 -5.85 13.07 41.35
C ARG A 224 -5.98 14.33 42.19
N SER A 225 -7.09 15.07 42.07
CA SER A 225 -7.35 16.22 42.95
C SER A 225 -7.59 15.76 44.40
N LEU A 226 -8.34 14.66 44.61
CA LEU A 226 -8.55 14.08 45.95
C LEU A 226 -7.24 13.61 46.60
N LEU A 227 -6.33 13.03 45.81
CA LEU A 227 -5.02 12.59 46.28
C LEU A 227 -3.97 13.71 46.36
N HIS A 228 -4.33 14.95 46.00
CA HIS A 228 -3.41 16.09 45.97
C HIS A 228 -2.19 15.87 45.04
N HIS A 229 -2.36 15.04 43.99
CA HIS A 229 -1.30 14.76 43.02
C HIS A 229 -1.17 15.85 41.95
N ALA A 230 -2.25 16.59 41.68
CA ALA A 230 -2.27 17.68 40.73
C ALA A 230 -3.37 18.69 41.12
N SER A 231 -3.07 19.97 40.98
CA SER A 231 -4.02 21.07 41.10
C SER A 231 -4.26 21.65 39.70
N ASP A 232 -5.53 21.87 39.34
CA ASP A 232 -5.98 22.51 38.10
C ASP A 232 -5.54 21.82 36.78
N GLU A 233 -6.10 20.64 36.50
CA GLU A 233 -5.95 20.00 35.18
C GLU A 233 -6.94 20.60 34.16
N PRO A 234 -6.50 20.85 32.90
CA PRO A 234 -7.35 21.44 31.87
C PRO A 234 -8.50 20.51 31.46
N PRO A 235 -9.61 21.06 30.92
CA PRO A 235 -10.72 20.27 30.43
C PRO A 235 -10.29 19.34 29.30
N LEU A 236 -10.98 18.20 29.16
CA LEU A 236 -10.63 17.14 28.21
C LEU A 236 -10.47 17.64 26.76
N SER A 237 -11.29 18.60 26.32
CA SER A 237 -11.18 19.19 24.97
C SER A 237 -9.83 19.85 24.74
N GLU A 238 -9.35 20.60 25.73
CA GLU A 238 -8.05 21.26 25.69
C GLU A 238 -6.93 20.24 25.79
N THR A 239 -7.06 19.23 26.66
CA THR A 239 -6.10 18.12 26.79
C THR A 239 -5.94 17.34 25.49
N LEU A 240 -7.01 17.09 24.75
CA LEU A 240 -6.94 16.35 23.48
C LEU A 240 -6.39 17.18 22.31
N SER A 241 -6.44 18.50 22.43
CA SER A 241 -5.89 19.43 21.43
C SER A 241 -4.38 19.67 21.64
N SER A 242 -3.95 19.74 22.90
CA SER A 242 -2.57 19.99 23.32
C SER A 242 -1.76 18.71 23.48
N LEU A 243 -2.40 17.61 23.91
CA LEU A 243 -1.83 16.30 24.25
C LEU A 243 -0.64 16.40 25.22
N PRO A 244 -0.86 16.23 26.54
CA PRO A 244 0.18 16.47 27.54
C PRO A 244 1.33 15.46 27.43
N CYS A 245 2.52 15.91 27.85
CA CYS A 245 3.68 15.04 28.04
C CYS A 245 3.49 14.20 29.33
N VAL A 246 3.64 12.88 29.23
CA VAL A 246 3.45 11.96 30.36
C VAL A 246 4.80 11.55 30.98
N PRO A 247 5.03 11.76 32.30
CA PRO A 247 6.26 11.33 32.99
C PRO A 247 6.42 9.81 33.05
N LEU A 248 7.65 9.29 33.12
CA LEU A 248 7.90 7.85 32.92
C LEU A 248 7.77 7.16 34.26
N VAL A 249 7.13 5.99 34.27
CA VAL A 249 7.30 5.08 35.40
C VAL A 249 8.70 4.45 35.34
N ASP A 250 9.43 4.53 36.45
CA ASP A 250 10.79 4.02 36.65
C ASP A 250 10.96 2.54 36.26
N LYS A 251 12.21 2.17 35.94
CA LYS A 251 12.58 0.81 35.46
C LYS A 251 12.20 -0.31 36.44
N SER A 252 12.20 -0.03 37.74
CA SER A 252 11.84 -0.96 38.82
C SER A 252 10.36 -1.39 38.77
N ALA A 253 9.45 -0.50 38.38
CA ALA A 253 8.02 -0.83 38.26
C ALA A 253 7.71 -1.65 37.00
N SER A 254 8.62 -1.71 36.02
CA SER A 254 8.36 -2.32 34.72
C SER A 254 8.14 -3.85 34.77
N ASN A 255 8.71 -4.54 35.76
CA ASN A 255 8.51 -5.98 35.92
C ASN A 255 7.20 -6.30 36.64
N GLU A 256 6.83 -5.53 37.66
CA GLU A 256 5.55 -5.66 38.36
C GLU A 256 4.37 -5.30 37.44
N ILE A 257 4.54 -4.28 36.59
CA ILE A 257 3.53 -3.84 35.62
C ILE A 257 3.33 -4.86 34.49
N LYS A 258 4.36 -5.63 34.10
CA LYS A 258 4.20 -6.77 33.16
C LYS A 258 3.38 -7.90 33.75
N ILE A 259 3.50 -8.14 35.06
CA ILE A 259 2.66 -9.10 35.79
C ILE A 259 1.21 -8.60 35.81
N MET A 260 0.97 -7.29 35.97
CA MET A 260 -0.37 -6.69 35.89
C MET A 260 -1.07 -6.88 34.54
N ALA A 261 -0.34 -6.84 33.42
CA ALA A 261 -0.91 -7.08 32.10
C ALA A 261 -1.37 -8.54 31.91
N ALA A 262 -0.85 -9.47 32.72
CA ALA A 262 -1.08 -10.91 32.63
C ALA A 262 -2.09 -11.46 33.66
N THR A 263 -2.52 -10.68 34.67
CA THR A 263 -3.40 -11.16 35.75
C THR A 263 -4.68 -10.34 35.87
N ASP A 264 -5.80 -11.00 36.21
CA ASP A 264 -7.06 -10.32 36.55
C ASP A 264 -6.94 -9.71 37.96
N LEU A 265 -6.85 -8.37 37.97
CA LEU A 265 -6.33 -7.53 39.06
C LEU A 265 -7.20 -7.40 40.32
N LEU A 266 -8.35 -8.06 40.39
CA LEU A 266 -9.27 -7.90 41.51
C LEU A 266 -8.95 -8.78 42.73
N ALA A 267 -8.05 -9.77 42.60
CA ALA A 267 -7.85 -10.79 43.63
C ALA A 267 -6.55 -10.66 44.45
N SER A 268 -5.61 -9.76 44.12
CA SER A 268 -4.27 -9.78 44.73
C SER A 268 -3.67 -8.39 44.96
N PRO A 269 -2.99 -8.15 46.10
CA PRO A 269 -2.40 -6.86 46.41
C PRO A 269 -1.12 -6.62 45.60
N CYS A 270 -1.20 -6.37 44.28
CA CYS A 270 -0.04 -5.90 43.52
C CYS A 270 0.43 -4.53 44.03
N LEU A 271 1.72 -4.40 44.36
CA LEU A 271 2.36 -3.15 44.79
C LEU A 271 2.30 -2.04 43.72
N ALA A 272 2.18 -2.39 42.43
CA ALA A 272 2.16 -1.44 41.32
C ALA A 272 0.85 -0.62 41.16
N LEU A 273 -0.23 -0.98 41.88
CA LEU A 273 -1.47 -0.17 41.94
C LEU A 273 -1.54 0.76 43.16
N TYR A 274 -0.45 0.89 43.92
CA TYR A 274 -0.41 1.93 44.95
C TYR A 274 -0.67 3.28 44.26
N PRO A 275 -1.62 4.09 44.74
CA PRO A 275 -2.04 5.31 44.07
C PRO A 275 -0.96 6.37 44.29
N THR A 276 0.15 6.20 43.57
CA THR A 276 1.28 7.11 43.45
C THR A 276 1.00 8.10 42.31
N PRO A 277 1.66 9.27 42.27
CA PRO A 277 1.54 10.20 41.16
C PRO A 277 1.81 9.52 39.81
N ALA A 278 2.88 8.71 39.74
CA ALA A 278 3.27 7.96 38.55
C ALA A 278 2.21 6.95 38.08
N ALA A 279 1.55 6.23 39.00
CA ALA A 279 0.49 5.28 38.66
C ALA A 279 -0.75 6.01 38.09
N THR A 280 -1.13 7.14 38.69
CA THR A 280 -2.24 7.95 38.19
C THR A 280 -1.92 8.65 36.86
N ASP A 281 -0.66 9.03 36.62
CA ASP A 281 -0.20 9.57 35.33
C ASP A 281 -0.25 8.51 34.25
N LEU A 282 0.20 7.29 34.56
CA LEU A 282 0.14 6.16 33.64
C LEU A 282 -1.32 5.84 33.28
N LEU A 283 -2.21 5.72 34.27
CA LEU A 283 -3.63 5.44 34.00
C LEU A 283 -4.28 6.54 33.14
N LYS A 284 -3.96 7.81 33.40
CA LYS A 284 -4.39 8.94 32.56
C LYS A 284 -3.91 8.78 31.12
N ALA A 285 -2.63 8.45 30.92
CA ALA A 285 -2.05 8.24 29.59
C ALA A 285 -2.68 7.07 28.84
N LEU A 286 -2.95 5.95 29.52
CA LEU A 286 -3.61 4.78 28.95
C LEU A 286 -5.07 5.09 28.55
N THR A 287 -5.79 5.81 29.40
CA THR A 287 -7.18 6.23 29.13
C THR A 287 -7.25 7.20 27.96
N LEU A 288 -6.33 8.18 27.90
CA LEU A 288 -6.21 9.09 26.75
C LEU A 288 -5.82 8.33 25.48
N SER A 289 -4.92 7.35 25.56
CA SER A 289 -4.53 6.52 24.42
C SER A 289 -5.71 5.72 23.86
N ALA A 290 -6.49 5.10 24.74
CA ALA A 290 -7.73 4.40 24.40
C ALA A 290 -8.76 5.34 23.75
N LEU A 291 -8.93 6.54 24.30
CA LEU A 291 -9.85 7.55 23.78
C LEU A 291 -9.44 8.05 22.39
N VAL A 292 -8.15 8.32 22.18
CA VAL A 292 -7.60 8.75 20.89
C VAL A 292 -7.80 7.66 19.83
N ALA A 293 -7.45 6.40 20.12
CA ALA A 293 -7.66 5.29 19.21
C ALA A 293 -9.15 5.11 18.85
N THR A 294 -10.04 5.20 19.84
CA THR A 294 -11.48 5.09 19.64
C THR A 294 -12.04 6.22 18.78
N ARG A 295 -11.56 7.46 18.96
CA ARG A 295 -11.95 8.61 18.12
C ARG A 295 -11.48 8.50 16.67
N ILE A 296 -10.36 7.82 16.42
CA ILE A 296 -9.88 7.50 15.07
C ILE A 296 -10.74 6.42 14.41
N GLY A 297 -11.41 5.57 15.21
CA GLY A 297 -12.30 4.51 14.74
C GLY A 297 -11.89 3.10 15.16
N VAL A 298 -10.89 2.95 16.04
CA VAL A 298 -10.44 1.65 16.57
C VAL A 298 -10.84 1.52 18.04
N SER A 299 -11.79 0.63 18.34
CA SER A 299 -12.18 0.31 19.72
C SER A 299 -10.96 -0.14 20.53
N CYS A 300 -10.64 0.60 21.59
CA CYS A 300 -9.51 0.32 22.47
C CYS A 300 -9.91 0.61 23.92
N SER A 301 -9.68 -0.35 24.82
CA SER A 301 -9.88 -0.16 26.26
C SER A 301 -8.58 0.27 26.96
N PRO A 302 -8.64 0.85 28.18
CA PRO A 302 -7.44 1.19 28.94
C PRO A 302 -6.55 -0.03 29.20
N LYS A 303 -7.15 -1.21 29.45
CA LYS A 303 -6.44 -2.50 29.57
C LYS A 303 -5.67 -2.83 28.30
N GLN A 304 -6.30 -2.70 27.13
CA GLN A 304 -5.67 -3.00 25.84
C GLN A 304 -4.54 -2.01 25.51
N ALA A 305 -4.76 -0.72 25.75
CA ALA A 305 -3.70 0.30 25.62
C ALA A 305 -2.52 -0.02 26.56
N GLY A 306 -2.81 -0.48 27.78
CA GLY A 306 -1.82 -0.95 28.73
C GLY A 306 -1.04 -2.17 28.22
N HIS A 307 -1.73 -3.20 27.73
CA HIS A 307 -1.11 -4.40 27.16
C HIS A 307 -0.08 -4.03 26.08
N LEU A 308 -0.48 -3.21 25.11
CA LEU A 308 0.39 -2.74 24.03
C LEU A 308 1.57 -1.92 24.56
N ALA A 309 1.32 -0.96 25.47
CA ALA A 309 2.34 -0.06 25.99
C ALA A 309 3.32 -0.72 26.97
N LEU A 310 2.95 -1.83 27.62
CA LEU A 310 3.74 -2.45 28.69
C LEU A 310 4.48 -3.70 28.21
N LEU A 311 3.86 -4.50 27.35
CA LEU A 311 4.50 -5.69 26.78
C LEU A 311 5.46 -5.36 25.64
N GLN A 312 5.19 -4.28 24.89
CA GLN A 312 6.05 -3.82 23.79
C GLN A 312 6.27 -4.89 22.71
N ASP A 313 5.25 -5.68 22.38
CA ASP A 313 5.31 -6.62 21.24
C ASP A 313 5.21 -5.85 19.92
N GLU A 314 6.28 -5.87 19.13
CA GLU A 314 6.36 -5.18 17.85
C GLU A 314 5.31 -5.64 16.83
N ARG A 315 4.94 -6.93 16.82
CA ARG A 315 3.94 -7.45 15.88
C ARG A 315 2.56 -6.94 16.23
N GLU A 316 2.17 -7.02 17.50
CA GLU A 316 0.88 -6.51 17.96
C GLU A 316 0.76 -4.99 17.75
N GLN A 317 1.80 -4.23 18.10
CA GLN A 317 1.81 -2.78 17.90
C GLN A 317 1.71 -2.39 16.41
N LYS A 318 2.43 -3.09 15.51
CA LYS A 318 2.28 -2.88 14.06
C LYS A 318 0.87 -3.18 13.57
N THR A 319 0.26 -4.28 14.03
CA THR A 319 -1.13 -4.61 13.65
C THR A 319 -2.13 -3.55 14.15
N HIS A 320 -1.93 -3.04 15.37
CA HIS A 320 -2.75 -1.97 15.92
C HIS A 320 -2.60 -0.67 15.12
N MET A 321 -1.36 -0.32 14.75
CA MET A 321 -1.07 0.81 13.88
C MET A 321 -1.74 0.68 12.51
N SER A 322 -1.67 -0.49 11.86
CA SER A 322 -2.35 -0.74 10.58
C SER A 322 -3.87 -0.59 10.70
N LYS A 323 -4.48 -1.02 11.81
CA LYS A 323 -5.92 -0.80 12.07
C LYS A 323 -6.27 0.69 12.19
N LEU A 324 -5.44 1.47 12.88
CA LEU A 324 -5.63 2.93 13.00
C LEU A 324 -5.58 3.60 11.63
N PHE A 325 -4.58 3.27 10.80
CA PHE A 325 -4.47 3.84 9.45
C PHE A 325 -5.59 3.42 8.51
N HIS A 326 -6.05 2.16 8.61
CA HIS A 326 -7.21 1.70 7.87
C HIS A 326 -8.46 2.52 8.26
N ALA A 327 -8.71 2.72 9.55
CA ALA A 327 -9.84 3.52 10.04
C ALA A 327 -9.76 4.99 9.55
N LEU A 328 -8.56 5.60 9.58
CA LEU A 328 -8.33 6.93 9.01
C LEU A 328 -8.68 6.97 7.51
N SER A 329 -8.25 5.97 6.75
CA SER A 329 -8.52 5.91 5.30
C SER A 329 -10.01 5.73 4.97
N SER A 330 -10.76 4.97 5.78
CA SER A 330 -12.20 4.78 5.57
C SER A 330 -13.03 6.03 5.84
N HIS A 331 -12.56 6.94 6.69
CA HIS A 331 -13.24 8.19 7.01
C HIS A 331 -12.72 9.40 6.21
N ALA A 332 -11.80 9.18 5.28
CA ALA A 332 -11.05 10.22 4.56
C ALA A 332 -11.91 11.25 3.81
N SER A 333 -12.98 10.82 3.15
CA SER A 333 -13.78 11.67 2.25
C SER A 333 -14.60 12.76 2.96
N SER A 334 -14.73 12.70 4.28
CA SER A 334 -15.58 13.61 5.06
C SER A 334 -14.81 14.74 5.75
N HIS A 335 -13.48 14.68 5.81
CA HIS A 335 -12.70 15.47 6.75
C HIS A 335 -11.75 16.48 6.10
N LYS A 336 -11.67 17.68 6.67
CA LYS A 336 -10.76 18.76 6.26
C LYS A 336 -9.31 18.47 6.64
N ASP A 337 -8.36 19.19 6.06
CA ASP A 337 -6.92 19.06 6.34
C ASP A 337 -6.57 19.19 7.84
N ASP A 338 -7.34 19.98 8.61
CA ASP A 338 -7.19 20.11 10.07
C ASP A 338 -7.35 18.79 10.82
N TYR A 339 -8.26 17.93 10.36
CA TYR A 339 -8.48 16.60 10.93
C TYR A 339 -7.25 15.73 10.72
N TRP A 340 -6.67 15.74 9.53
CA TRP A 340 -5.46 14.98 9.21
C TRP A 340 -4.27 15.47 10.05
N LEU A 341 -4.09 16.78 10.19
CA LEU A 341 -3.06 17.36 11.07
C LEU A 341 -3.26 16.95 12.55
N ALA A 342 -4.51 16.90 13.03
CA ALA A 342 -4.82 16.40 14.36
C ALA A 342 -4.54 14.89 14.48
N ALA A 343 -4.97 14.07 13.52
CA ALA A 343 -4.76 12.64 13.48
C ALA A 343 -3.26 12.28 13.47
N ARG A 344 -2.44 13.01 12.70
CA ARG A 344 -0.98 12.85 12.71
C ARG A 344 -0.41 13.07 14.11
N ARG A 345 -0.80 14.17 14.77
CA ARG A 345 -0.36 14.50 16.14
C ARG A 345 -0.79 13.42 17.13
N HIS A 346 -2.03 12.95 17.02
CA HIS A 346 -2.58 11.87 17.83
C HIS A 346 -1.81 10.56 17.69
N VAL A 347 -1.56 10.10 16.45
CA VAL A 347 -0.80 8.87 16.20
C VAL A 347 0.64 8.99 16.68
N LEU A 348 1.31 10.13 16.44
CA LEU A 348 2.66 10.36 16.96
C LEU A 348 2.68 10.38 18.50
N TRP A 349 1.68 10.97 19.14
CA TRP A 349 1.55 10.95 20.59
C TRP A 349 1.31 9.55 21.16
N LEU A 350 0.58 8.66 20.45
CA LEU A 350 0.46 7.25 20.86
C LEU A 350 1.81 6.50 20.85
N ARG A 351 2.81 7.00 20.13
CA ARG A 351 4.14 6.40 20.12
C ARG A 351 4.95 6.76 21.36
N ASP A 352 4.97 8.03 21.76
CA ASP A 352 5.91 8.54 22.77
C ASP A 352 5.28 9.36 23.90
N TRP A 353 3.94 9.43 23.93
CA TRP A 353 3.16 10.26 24.84
C TRP A 353 3.63 11.71 24.92
N GLY A 354 4.02 12.28 23.77
CA GLY A 354 4.34 13.71 23.65
C GLY A 354 5.77 14.08 24.05
N ARG A 355 6.65 13.09 24.25
CA ARG A 355 8.05 13.36 24.58
C ARG A 355 8.83 13.83 23.37
N GLN A 356 9.39 15.02 23.48
CA GLN A 356 10.41 15.47 22.55
C GLN A 356 11.71 14.72 22.83
N ARG A 357 12.20 13.94 21.86
CA ARG A 357 13.52 13.31 21.94
C ARG A 357 14.59 14.41 21.87
N HIS A 358 15.26 14.66 22.98
CA HIS A 358 16.56 15.32 22.93
C HIS A 358 17.64 14.30 22.53
N PRO A 359 18.61 14.68 21.69
CA PRO A 359 19.62 13.76 21.15
C PRO A 359 20.52 13.10 22.20
N HIS A 360 20.54 13.61 23.44
CA HIS A 360 21.32 13.06 24.54
C HIS A 360 20.53 12.17 25.51
N ASP A 361 19.21 12.05 25.33
CA ASP A 361 18.35 11.36 26.30
C ASP A 361 18.17 9.88 25.89
N LYS A 362 18.77 8.96 26.66
CA LYS A 362 18.66 7.50 26.46
C LYS A 362 17.31 6.93 26.97
N ALA A 363 16.33 7.79 27.24
CA ALA A 363 15.02 7.40 27.74
C ALA A 363 14.32 6.43 26.77
N VAL A 364 13.87 5.29 27.30
CA VAL A 364 13.11 4.29 26.55
C VAL A 364 11.75 4.90 26.21
N VAL A 365 11.42 4.94 24.92
CA VAL A 365 10.11 5.39 24.43
C VAL A 365 9.06 4.41 24.95
N LYS A 366 7.97 4.94 25.53
CA LYS A 366 6.82 4.16 26.00
C LYS A 366 5.55 4.74 25.38
N GLY A 367 4.63 3.83 25.04
CA GLY A 367 3.40 4.14 24.32
C GLY A 367 2.85 2.89 23.64
N PRO A 368 1.53 2.87 23.31
CA PRO A 368 0.90 1.74 22.61
C PRO A 368 1.50 1.36 21.26
N ILE A 369 2.27 2.23 20.62
CA ILE A 369 2.99 1.93 19.37
C ILE A 369 4.47 2.33 19.43
N ALA A 370 5.07 2.28 20.63
CA ALA A 370 6.42 2.76 20.90
C ALA A 370 7.55 1.99 20.21
N THR A 371 7.40 0.69 19.97
CA THR A 371 8.43 -0.11 19.26
C THR A 371 8.53 0.26 17.79
N VAL A 372 7.45 0.82 17.22
CA VAL A 372 7.41 1.19 15.82
C VAL A 372 8.28 2.44 15.60
N ALA A 373 9.19 2.35 14.64
CA ALA A 373 10.05 3.46 14.28
C ALA A 373 9.22 4.66 13.79
N ARG A 374 9.60 5.88 14.20
CA ARG A 374 8.92 7.11 13.75
C ARG A 374 8.87 7.21 12.23
N GLN A 375 9.98 6.85 11.58
CA GLN A 375 10.09 6.84 10.12
C GLN A 375 9.05 5.92 9.49
N HIS A 376 8.78 4.75 10.10
CA HIS A 376 7.76 3.86 9.59
C HIS A 376 6.35 4.45 9.75
N ILE A 377 6.02 5.01 10.91
CA ILE A 377 4.72 5.69 11.12
C ILE A 377 4.49 6.81 10.11
N GLU A 378 5.48 7.67 9.91
CA GLU A 378 5.40 8.78 8.95
C GLU A 378 5.32 8.27 7.50
N SER A 379 6.03 7.18 7.16
CA SER A 379 5.96 6.56 5.83
C SER A 379 4.58 5.98 5.52
N GLU A 380 3.93 5.36 6.53
CA GLU A 380 2.57 4.85 6.43
C GLU A 380 1.55 6.00 6.37
N TYR A 381 1.73 7.05 7.18
CA TYR A 381 0.89 8.23 7.15
C TYR A 381 0.93 8.93 5.78
N LEU A 382 2.12 9.11 5.19
CA LEU A 382 2.27 9.62 3.82
C LEU A 382 1.57 8.72 2.79
N ARG A 383 1.72 7.40 2.90
CA ARG A 383 1.00 6.46 2.01
C ARG A 383 -0.52 6.64 2.09
N VAL A 384 -1.06 6.80 3.29
CA VAL A 384 -2.51 7.04 3.49
C VAL A 384 -2.94 8.37 2.87
N LEU A 385 -2.18 9.45 3.03
CA LEU A 385 -2.49 10.73 2.39
C LEU A 385 -2.48 10.64 0.86
N LEU A 386 -1.51 9.92 0.29
CA LEU A 386 -1.41 9.71 -1.15
C LEU A 386 -2.59 8.90 -1.68
N TRP A 387 -2.98 7.82 -0.99
CA TRP A 387 -4.12 6.98 -1.34
C TRP A 387 -5.46 7.73 -1.26
N THR A 388 -5.60 8.63 -0.29
CA THR A 388 -6.82 9.42 -0.06
C THR A 388 -6.84 10.73 -0.86
N CYS A 389 -5.88 10.92 -1.77
CA CYS A 389 -5.75 12.08 -2.67
C CYS A 389 -5.49 13.44 -1.98
N HIS A 390 -5.00 13.45 -0.73
CA HIS A 390 -4.63 14.69 -0.02
C HIS A 390 -3.21 15.16 -0.39
N TYR A 391 -2.99 15.42 -1.69
CA TYR A 391 -1.68 15.74 -2.25
C TYR A 391 -1.10 17.07 -1.76
N SER A 392 -1.93 18.11 -1.63
CA SER A 392 -1.51 19.42 -1.13
C SER A 392 -0.96 19.34 0.30
N LEU A 393 -1.67 18.61 1.17
CA LEU A 393 -1.24 18.40 2.55
C LEU A 393 0.04 17.55 2.62
N ALA A 394 0.16 16.52 1.77
CA ALA A 394 1.37 15.71 1.68
C ALA A 394 2.59 16.55 1.27
N ALA A 395 2.44 17.43 0.27
CA ALA A 395 3.49 18.36 -0.16
C ALA A 395 3.88 19.33 0.98
N HIS A 396 2.89 19.95 1.62
CA HIS A 396 3.13 20.86 2.74
C HIS A 396 3.89 20.19 3.90
N LEU A 397 3.57 18.94 4.24
CA LEU A 397 4.17 18.22 5.37
C LEU A 397 5.57 17.66 5.09
N TYR A 398 5.82 17.16 3.88
CA TYR A 398 7.02 16.38 3.56
C TYR A 398 7.99 17.08 2.59
N GLN A 399 7.59 18.21 2.00
CA GLN A 399 8.42 18.98 1.07
C GLN A 399 8.66 20.41 1.56
N ASP A 400 7.59 21.14 1.92
CA ASP A 400 7.68 22.57 2.29
C ASP A 400 7.90 22.79 3.81
N GLY A 401 7.65 21.76 4.61
CA GLY A 401 7.76 21.82 6.07
C GLY A 401 9.21 21.85 6.58
N ASN A 402 9.54 22.82 7.44
CA ASN A 402 10.83 22.95 8.13
C ASN A 402 11.12 21.85 9.18
N VAL A 403 10.25 20.85 9.34
CA VAL A 403 10.40 19.77 10.32
C VAL A 403 10.73 18.48 9.58
N TYR A 404 12.02 18.14 9.49
CA TYR A 404 12.56 16.91 8.90
C TYR A 404 11.92 15.65 9.52
N SER A 405 10.77 15.25 9.01
CA SER A 405 9.97 14.14 9.55
C SER A 405 10.38 12.80 8.94
N LEU A 406 10.88 12.83 7.69
CA LEU A 406 11.39 11.69 6.94
C LEU A 406 12.64 12.07 6.13
N PRO A 407 13.60 11.16 5.95
CA PRO A 407 14.67 11.36 4.98
C PRO A 407 14.13 11.32 3.55
N LEU A 408 14.78 12.05 2.64
CA LEU A 408 14.35 12.16 1.24
C LEU A 408 14.28 10.80 0.52
N SER A 409 15.16 9.84 0.87
CA SER A 409 15.11 8.48 0.35
C SER A 409 13.82 7.75 0.74
N ALA A 410 13.42 7.81 2.01
CA ALA A 410 12.18 7.17 2.47
C ALA A 410 10.94 7.81 1.83
N ILE A 411 10.93 9.14 1.64
CA ILE A 411 9.86 9.83 0.91
C ILE A 411 9.80 9.29 -0.53
N ARG A 412 10.93 9.23 -1.23
CA ARG A 412 11.01 8.69 -2.60
C ARG A 412 10.47 7.26 -2.68
N ASP A 413 10.94 6.38 -1.80
CA ASP A 413 10.53 4.97 -1.79
C ASP A 413 9.03 4.84 -1.54
N THR A 414 8.46 5.61 -0.60
CA THR A 414 7.03 5.58 -0.32
C THR A 414 6.18 6.09 -1.48
N VAL A 415 6.57 7.19 -2.14
CA VAL A 415 5.87 7.73 -3.32
C VAL A 415 5.94 6.73 -4.47
N TYR A 416 7.12 6.15 -4.72
CA TYR A 416 7.32 5.13 -5.76
C TYR A 416 6.44 3.89 -5.54
N GLN A 417 6.46 3.32 -4.34
CA GLN A 417 5.63 2.15 -4.00
C GLN A 417 4.13 2.46 -4.05
N SER A 418 3.72 3.67 -3.63
CA SER A 418 2.32 4.09 -3.68
C SER A 418 1.84 4.28 -5.12
N ALA A 419 2.66 4.89 -5.98
CA ALA A 419 2.37 5.05 -7.41
C ALA A 419 2.28 3.70 -8.12
N LEU A 420 3.23 2.79 -7.90
CA LEU A 420 3.16 1.44 -8.48
C LEU A 420 1.94 0.66 -7.99
N SER A 421 1.60 0.75 -6.71
CA SER A 421 0.40 0.12 -6.18
C SER A 421 -0.87 0.69 -6.84
N ALA A 422 -0.96 2.02 -7.03
CA ALA A 422 -2.06 2.64 -7.74
C ALA A 422 -2.18 2.16 -9.20
N PHE A 423 -1.04 1.97 -9.87
CA PHE A 423 -0.98 1.39 -11.22
C PHE A 423 -1.45 -0.08 -11.23
N ASP A 424 -1.00 -0.88 -10.27
CA ASP A 424 -1.31 -2.30 -10.20
C ASP A 424 -2.76 -2.58 -9.75
N HIS A 425 -3.46 -1.63 -9.15
CA HIS A 425 -4.88 -1.77 -8.82
C HIS A 425 -5.81 -1.13 -9.86
N ALA A 426 -5.26 -0.55 -10.94
CA ALA A 426 -6.06 0.08 -11.97
C ALA A 426 -6.80 -0.97 -12.82
N SER A 427 -8.12 -0.82 -12.95
CA SER A 427 -8.95 -1.73 -13.76
C SER A 427 -9.06 -1.33 -15.23
N LYS A 428 -8.92 -0.03 -15.53
CA LYS A 428 -9.05 0.52 -16.89
C LYS A 428 -7.80 1.30 -17.28
N PRO A 429 -7.41 1.27 -18.57
CA PRO A 429 -6.27 2.04 -19.07
C PRO A 429 -6.61 3.53 -19.35
N ASP A 430 -7.46 4.14 -18.53
CA ASP A 430 -7.89 5.53 -18.69
C ASP A 430 -7.07 6.49 -17.81
N TYR A 431 -6.51 7.53 -18.42
CA TYR A 431 -5.67 8.51 -17.74
C TYR A 431 -6.46 9.68 -17.13
N THR A 432 -7.73 9.84 -17.49
CA THR A 432 -8.59 10.96 -17.06
C THR A 432 -9.38 10.65 -15.78
N SER A 433 -9.50 9.37 -15.40
CA SER A 433 -10.21 8.93 -14.21
C SER A 433 -9.75 7.54 -13.76
N GLY A 434 -9.87 7.23 -12.47
CA GLY A 434 -9.50 5.93 -11.91
C GLY A 434 -8.05 5.79 -11.47
N GLY A 435 -7.57 4.54 -11.39
CA GLY A 435 -6.28 4.20 -10.77
C GLY A 435 -5.04 4.74 -11.50
N LEU A 436 -5.07 4.87 -12.83
CA LEU A 436 -3.94 5.45 -13.58
C LEU A 436 -3.82 6.96 -13.38
N LYS A 437 -4.95 7.68 -13.33
CA LYS A 437 -4.95 9.08 -12.93
C LYS A 437 -4.37 9.23 -11.52
N HIS A 438 -4.79 8.37 -10.59
CA HIS A 438 -4.27 8.37 -9.23
C HIS A 438 -2.75 8.14 -9.17
N CYS A 439 -2.23 7.15 -9.92
CA CYS A 439 -0.79 6.93 -10.06
C CYS A 439 -0.06 8.18 -10.60
N HIS A 440 -0.64 8.82 -11.62
CA HIS A 440 -0.07 10.03 -12.21
C HIS A 440 -0.07 11.22 -11.26
N ASP A 441 -1.17 11.44 -10.55
CA ASP A 441 -1.31 12.52 -9.57
C ASP A 441 -0.37 12.31 -8.38
N ILE A 442 -0.13 11.06 -7.93
CA ILE A 442 0.87 10.73 -6.90
C ILE A 442 2.28 11.15 -7.33
N ILE A 443 2.68 10.85 -8.58
CA ILE A 443 4.02 11.22 -9.10
C ILE A 443 4.17 12.75 -9.10
N ARG A 444 3.11 13.48 -9.45
CA ARG A 444 3.11 14.95 -9.48
C ARG A 444 2.93 15.61 -8.12
N ALA A 445 2.49 14.89 -7.10
CA ALA A 445 2.21 15.44 -5.78
C ALA A 445 3.45 16.02 -5.09
N LEU A 446 4.63 15.41 -5.30
CA LEU A 446 5.87 15.71 -4.58
C LEU A 446 7.04 15.91 -5.57
N PRO A 447 7.08 17.02 -6.34
CA PRO A 447 8.01 17.19 -7.46
C PRO A 447 9.50 17.19 -7.07
N ILE A 448 9.85 17.61 -5.85
CA ILE A 448 11.25 17.59 -5.38
C ILE A 448 11.71 16.15 -5.11
N ALA A 449 10.82 15.31 -4.58
CA ALA A 449 11.11 13.91 -4.33
C ALA A 449 11.04 13.09 -5.63
N ALA A 450 10.04 13.33 -6.48
CA ALA A 450 9.77 12.62 -7.73
C ALA A 450 10.31 13.39 -8.95
N ASN A 451 11.57 13.80 -8.91
CA ASN A 451 12.19 14.53 -10.02
C ASN A 451 12.45 13.58 -11.21
N ASP A 452 12.24 14.08 -12.43
CA ASP A 452 12.55 13.42 -13.70
C ASP A 452 14.02 12.97 -13.82
N SER A 453 14.94 13.46 -12.99
CA SER A 453 16.32 12.96 -12.95
C SER A 453 16.44 11.51 -12.43
N ILE A 454 15.43 11.01 -11.72
CA ILE A 454 15.46 9.73 -11.01
C ILE A 454 14.95 8.60 -11.94
N PRO A 455 15.71 7.51 -12.12
CA PRO A 455 15.37 6.46 -13.08
C PRO A 455 14.09 5.69 -12.72
N GLU A 456 13.78 5.54 -11.44
CA GLU A 456 12.58 4.83 -10.95
C GLU A 456 11.29 5.54 -11.41
N PHE A 457 11.22 6.87 -11.29
CA PHE A 457 10.05 7.64 -11.69
C PHE A 457 9.90 7.71 -13.21
N ARG A 458 11.02 7.83 -13.97
CA ARG A 458 11.00 7.69 -15.43
C ARG A 458 10.41 6.35 -15.89
N ARG A 459 10.68 5.26 -15.15
CA ARG A 459 10.11 3.95 -15.48
C ARG A 459 8.59 3.94 -15.32
N ILE A 460 8.06 4.53 -14.24
CA ILE A 460 6.60 4.61 -14.06
C ILE A 460 5.96 5.52 -15.12
N GLU A 461 6.58 6.66 -15.45
CA GLU A 461 6.07 7.50 -16.54
C GLU A 461 6.05 6.76 -17.88
N ALA A 462 7.11 6.02 -18.19
CA ALA A 462 7.17 5.20 -19.40
C ALA A 462 6.10 4.10 -19.39
N LEU A 463 5.85 3.47 -18.23
CA LEU A 463 4.73 2.53 -18.04
C LEU A 463 3.39 3.19 -18.33
N LEU A 464 3.13 4.36 -17.73
CA LEU A 464 1.88 5.11 -17.92
C LEU A 464 1.65 5.45 -19.40
N ARG A 465 2.69 5.90 -20.10
CA ARG A 465 2.63 6.21 -21.55
C ARG A 465 2.35 4.96 -22.38
N ALA A 466 3.03 3.84 -22.12
CA ALA A 466 2.79 2.58 -22.82
C ALA A 466 1.39 2.00 -22.57
N THR A 467 0.87 2.10 -21.34
CA THR A 467 -0.52 1.67 -21.05
C THR A 467 -1.55 2.56 -21.70
N LYS A 468 -1.31 3.86 -21.79
CA LYS A 468 -2.22 4.81 -22.45
C LYS A 468 -2.36 4.51 -23.93
N THR A 469 -1.24 4.25 -24.61
CA THR A 469 -1.26 3.92 -26.04
C THR A 469 -1.88 2.55 -26.29
N LEU A 470 -1.62 1.53 -25.47
CA LEU A 470 -2.30 0.24 -25.59
C LEU A 470 -3.81 0.33 -25.29
N GLY A 471 -4.19 1.19 -24.35
CA GLY A 471 -5.59 1.38 -23.95
C GLY A 471 -6.47 2.05 -25.01
N SER A 472 -5.90 2.71 -26.02
CA SER A 472 -6.67 3.28 -27.13
C SER A 472 -7.09 2.24 -28.17
N TYR A 473 -6.57 1.02 -28.08
CA TYR A 473 -6.88 -0.09 -28.99
C TYR A 473 -7.74 -1.15 -28.31
N ARG A 474 -8.50 -1.92 -29.10
CA ARG A 474 -9.21 -3.09 -28.58
C ARG A 474 -8.20 -4.19 -28.28
N LEU A 475 -8.07 -4.56 -27.00
CA LEU A 475 -7.16 -5.61 -26.57
C LEU A 475 -7.86 -6.56 -25.59
N LEU A 476 -8.22 -7.74 -26.11
CA LEU A 476 -8.86 -8.85 -25.38
C LEU A 476 -7.87 -10.01 -25.30
N LEU A 477 -7.37 -10.34 -24.11
CA LEU A 477 -6.44 -11.46 -23.93
C LEU A 477 -7.16 -12.81 -23.72
N LYS A 478 -8.34 -12.79 -23.10
CA LYS A 478 -9.24 -13.93 -22.87
C LYS A 478 -10.67 -13.51 -23.25
N GLU A 479 -11.56 -14.46 -23.49
CA GLU A 479 -12.96 -14.19 -23.85
C GLU A 479 -13.64 -13.31 -22.78
N GLY A 480 -13.89 -12.04 -23.10
CA GLY A 480 -14.67 -11.10 -22.28
C GLY A 480 -13.90 -10.15 -21.36
N GLU A 481 -12.61 -10.36 -21.09
CA GLU A 481 -11.83 -9.49 -20.19
C GLU A 481 -11.04 -8.41 -20.96
N LEU A 482 -11.27 -7.15 -20.60
CA LEU A 482 -10.54 -5.99 -21.12
C LEU A 482 -9.12 -5.92 -20.53
N PHE A 483 -8.20 -5.35 -21.29
CA PHE A 483 -6.81 -5.11 -20.86
C PHE A 483 -6.73 -4.31 -19.55
N SER A 484 -6.06 -4.89 -18.54
CA SER A 484 -5.70 -4.21 -17.30
C SER A 484 -4.20 -3.82 -17.29
N PRO A 485 -3.86 -2.62 -16.80
CA PRO A 485 -2.47 -2.14 -16.69
C PRO A 485 -1.47 -3.11 -16.06
N VAL A 486 -1.89 -3.87 -15.04
CA VAL A 486 -1.08 -4.92 -14.37
C VAL A 486 -0.50 -5.92 -15.35
N LEU A 487 -1.29 -6.31 -16.34
CA LEU A 487 -0.89 -7.33 -17.31
C LEU A 487 0.37 -6.90 -18.07
N LEU A 488 0.57 -5.60 -18.30
CA LEU A 488 1.78 -5.11 -18.96
C LEU A 488 3.06 -5.50 -18.20
N ARG A 489 3.00 -5.48 -16.87
CA ARG A 489 4.14 -5.80 -15.99
C ARG A 489 4.27 -7.30 -15.71
N VAL A 490 3.15 -8.02 -15.63
CA VAL A 490 3.14 -9.45 -15.31
C VAL A 490 3.40 -10.31 -16.56
N HIS A 491 3.12 -9.80 -17.75
CA HIS A 491 3.31 -10.55 -18.99
C HIS A 491 4.79 -10.86 -19.25
N SER A 492 5.10 -12.12 -19.54
CA SER A 492 6.48 -12.58 -19.80
C SER A 492 7.11 -11.92 -21.04
N ASP A 493 6.27 -11.47 -21.98
CA ASP A 493 6.71 -10.85 -23.23
C ASP A 493 5.76 -9.72 -23.66
N PRO A 494 5.85 -8.52 -23.06
CA PRO A 494 4.86 -7.46 -23.25
C PRO A 494 4.84 -6.89 -24.67
N ILE A 495 5.92 -7.03 -25.44
CA ILE A 495 5.96 -6.62 -26.85
C ILE A 495 4.98 -7.46 -27.69
N SER A 496 4.77 -8.74 -27.34
CA SER A 496 3.77 -9.57 -28.02
C SER A 496 2.31 -9.13 -27.81
N LEU A 497 2.04 -8.23 -26.86
CA LEU A 497 0.71 -7.62 -26.74
C LEU A 497 0.38 -6.76 -27.97
N ILE A 498 1.39 -6.16 -28.61
CA ILE A 498 1.22 -5.38 -29.83
C ILE A 498 0.74 -6.27 -30.98
N ASP A 499 1.26 -7.49 -31.08
CA ASP A 499 0.81 -8.47 -32.08
C ASP A 499 -0.69 -8.76 -31.93
N LYS A 500 -1.17 -8.99 -30.69
CA LYS A 500 -2.60 -9.16 -30.41
C LYS A 500 -3.43 -7.91 -30.72
N VAL A 501 -2.88 -6.71 -30.49
CA VAL A 501 -3.53 -5.46 -30.89
C VAL A 501 -3.68 -5.41 -32.41
N LEU A 502 -2.65 -5.76 -33.17
CA LEU A 502 -2.69 -5.77 -34.64
C LEU A 502 -3.69 -6.80 -35.17
N GLU A 503 -3.82 -7.97 -34.54
CA GLU A 503 -4.80 -8.99 -34.94
C GLU A 503 -6.26 -8.56 -34.69
N GLN A 504 -6.52 -7.77 -33.64
CA GLN A 504 -7.87 -7.40 -33.23
C GLN A 504 -8.36 -6.07 -33.80
N ASN A 505 -7.46 -5.24 -34.33
CA ASN A 505 -7.76 -3.91 -34.84
C ASN A 505 -7.33 -3.80 -36.31
N PRO A 506 -8.26 -3.91 -37.27
CA PRO A 506 -7.92 -3.85 -38.69
C PRO A 506 -7.29 -2.50 -39.03
N GLN A 507 -6.34 -2.48 -39.96
CA GLN A 507 -5.59 -1.28 -40.39
C GLN A 507 -4.69 -0.65 -39.32
N ALA A 508 -4.60 -1.20 -38.10
CA ALA A 508 -3.74 -0.65 -37.06
C ALA A 508 -2.26 -0.63 -37.47
N TYR A 509 -1.82 -1.59 -38.29
CA TYR A 509 -0.44 -1.69 -38.80
C TYR A 509 0.06 -0.41 -39.50
N THR A 510 -0.84 0.45 -40.01
CA THR A 510 -0.49 1.74 -40.62
C THR A 510 0.09 2.75 -39.63
N ARG A 511 -0.19 2.60 -38.33
CA ARG A 511 0.27 3.47 -37.24
C ARG A 511 1.58 2.98 -36.60
N LEU A 512 2.52 2.54 -37.43
CA LEU A 512 3.80 1.99 -36.98
C LEU A 512 4.51 2.87 -35.94
N GLN A 513 4.55 4.19 -36.13
CA GLN A 513 5.25 5.11 -35.24
C GLN A 513 4.72 5.06 -33.80
N GLU A 514 3.40 4.95 -33.61
CA GLU A 514 2.79 4.84 -32.28
C GLU A 514 3.20 3.54 -31.57
N PHE A 515 3.25 2.43 -32.32
CA PHE A 515 3.69 1.14 -31.78
C PHE A 515 5.18 1.12 -31.46
N LEU A 516 6.02 1.76 -32.29
CA LEU A 516 7.44 1.93 -31.99
C LEU A 516 7.64 2.72 -30.70
N GLU A 517 6.98 3.86 -30.54
CA GLU A 517 7.03 4.65 -29.31
C GLU A 517 6.52 3.86 -28.10
N THR A 518 5.46 3.06 -28.29
CA THR A 518 4.94 2.17 -27.24
C THR A 518 5.98 1.13 -26.84
N GLY A 519 6.62 0.45 -27.79
CA GLY A 519 7.69 -0.52 -27.53
C GLY A 519 8.89 0.10 -26.83
N LEU A 520 9.32 1.28 -27.27
CA LEU A 520 10.39 2.03 -26.61
C LEU A 520 10.03 2.40 -25.18
N ASN A 521 8.78 2.81 -24.93
CA ASN A 521 8.28 3.09 -23.58
C ASN A 521 8.21 1.82 -22.71
N MET A 522 7.87 0.65 -23.28
CA MET A 522 7.97 -0.63 -22.56
C MET A 522 9.42 -0.96 -22.16
N VAL A 523 10.38 -0.76 -23.06
CA VAL A 523 11.81 -0.99 -22.75
C VAL A 523 12.32 0.00 -21.71
N ARG A 524 11.94 1.28 -21.81
CA ARG A 524 12.28 2.32 -20.81
C ARG A 524 11.67 2.05 -19.45
N ALA A 525 10.49 1.42 -19.41
CA ALA A 525 9.85 0.92 -18.20
C ALA A 525 10.57 -0.29 -17.57
N GLY A 526 11.51 -0.91 -18.30
CA GLY A 526 12.24 -2.11 -17.85
C GLY A 526 11.57 -3.43 -18.25
N LEU A 527 10.73 -3.43 -19.29
CA LEU A 527 10.03 -4.60 -19.81
C LEU A 527 10.61 -5.03 -21.18
N PRO A 528 10.78 -6.33 -21.48
CA PRO A 528 10.43 -7.53 -20.70
C PRO A 528 11.30 -7.76 -19.45
N CYS A 529 10.70 -8.26 -18.38
CA CYS A 529 11.41 -8.66 -17.16
C CYS A 529 12.28 -9.90 -17.41
N ARG A 530 13.59 -9.71 -17.65
CA ARG A 530 14.76 -10.62 -17.52
C ARG A 530 14.71 -12.03 -18.15
N GLY A 531 13.56 -12.57 -18.54
CA GLY A 531 13.36 -14.01 -18.72
C GLY A 531 13.57 -14.55 -20.14
N ARG A 532 13.71 -13.71 -21.17
CA ARG A 532 13.80 -14.19 -22.56
C ARG A 532 15.06 -13.72 -23.31
N TRP A 533 15.84 -12.81 -22.73
CA TRP A 533 16.92 -12.13 -23.45
C TRP A 533 18.35 -12.50 -23.03
N GLU A 534 18.60 -13.29 -21.97
CA GLU A 534 19.94 -13.90 -21.77
C GLU A 534 19.99 -14.99 -20.68
N LEU A 535 20.49 -16.17 -21.06
CA LEU A 535 21.46 -16.90 -20.24
C LEU A 535 22.76 -16.07 -20.26
N ALA A 536 23.05 -15.30 -19.21
CA ALA A 536 24.40 -15.03 -18.72
C ALA A 536 24.38 -13.96 -17.62
N THR A 537 24.85 -14.37 -16.44
CA THR A 537 25.43 -13.57 -15.35
C THR A 537 24.53 -12.68 -14.48
N HIS A 538 24.76 -12.82 -13.17
CA HIS A 538 24.03 -12.23 -12.06
C HIS A 538 24.25 -10.70 -11.95
N ASP A 539 23.20 -10.04 -11.44
CA ASP A 539 23.19 -8.75 -10.71
C ASP A 539 23.89 -7.49 -11.24
N ALA A 540 23.83 -7.18 -12.53
CA ALA A 540 24.19 -5.83 -13.01
C ALA A 540 22.97 -5.02 -13.50
N VAL A 541 22.89 -3.77 -13.02
CA VAL A 541 22.09 -2.70 -13.60
C VAL A 541 22.40 -2.61 -15.10
N LEU A 542 21.38 -2.72 -15.97
CA LEU A 542 21.55 -2.60 -17.43
C LEU A 542 22.44 -1.39 -17.75
N GLY A 543 23.58 -1.63 -18.40
CA GLY A 543 24.41 -0.57 -18.95
C GLY A 543 23.61 0.23 -19.97
N ALA A 544 24.04 1.47 -20.26
CA ALA A 544 23.40 2.28 -21.30
C ALA A 544 23.38 1.55 -22.66
N GLN A 545 24.38 0.72 -22.93
CA GLN A 545 24.50 -0.08 -24.15
C GLN A 545 23.48 -1.23 -24.22
N ASP A 546 23.14 -1.88 -23.10
CA ASP A 546 22.17 -2.99 -23.09
C ASP A 546 20.74 -2.49 -23.33
N LYS A 547 20.43 -1.29 -22.79
CA LYS A 547 19.13 -0.64 -23.06
C LYS A 547 18.99 -0.25 -24.52
N GLU A 548 20.04 0.28 -25.14
CA GLU A 548 20.05 0.63 -26.56
C GLU A 548 19.82 -0.60 -27.44
N ARG A 549 20.50 -1.72 -27.12
CA ARG A 549 20.26 -2.99 -27.81
C ARG A 549 18.82 -3.45 -27.67
N HIS A 550 18.25 -3.42 -26.47
CA HIS A 550 16.84 -3.80 -26.25
C HIS A 550 15.84 -2.88 -26.98
N MET A 551 16.13 -1.58 -27.07
CA MET A 551 15.32 -0.63 -27.83
C MET A 551 15.33 -0.98 -29.32
N GLN A 552 16.50 -1.15 -29.91
CA GLN A 552 16.65 -1.56 -31.32
C GLN A 552 15.96 -2.90 -31.59
N ALA A 553 16.06 -3.84 -30.67
CA ALA A 553 15.41 -5.13 -30.78
C ALA A 553 13.88 -5.04 -30.79
N ALA A 554 13.33 -4.20 -29.92
CA ALA A 554 11.89 -3.94 -29.87
C ALA A 554 11.42 -3.29 -31.17
N GLU A 555 12.18 -2.33 -31.72
CA GLU A 555 11.86 -1.69 -33.00
C GLU A 555 11.82 -2.68 -34.17
N ILE A 556 12.85 -3.52 -34.30
CA ILE A 556 12.91 -4.57 -35.35
C ILE A 556 11.74 -5.54 -35.20
N ARG A 557 11.42 -5.93 -33.97
CA ARG A 557 10.36 -6.89 -33.71
C ARG A 557 8.98 -6.30 -34.02
N ILE A 558 8.71 -5.07 -33.62
CA ILE A 558 7.43 -4.39 -33.86
C ILE A 558 7.24 -4.09 -35.35
N THR A 559 8.29 -3.65 -36.05
CA THR A 559 8.24 -3.48 -37.51
C THR A 559 7.91 -4.80 -38.21
N ALA A 560 8.52 -5.91 -37.79
CA ALA A 560 8.20 -7.24 -38.30
C ALA A 560 6.71 -7.59 -38.06
N MET A 561 6.18 -7.40 -36.84
CA MET A 561 4.75 -7.65 -36.54
C MET A 561 3.82 -6.82 -37.45
N CYS A 562 4.14 -5.54 -37.69
CA CYS A 562 3.35 -4.69 -38.58
C CYS A 562 3.40 -5.16 -40.05
N VAL A 563 4.55 -5.68 -40.51
CA VAL A 563 4.67 -6.31 -41.84
C VAL A 563 3.78 -7.54 -41.93
N GLU A 564 3.82 -8.43 -40.94
CA GLU A 564 2.99 -9.64 -40.92
C GLU A 564 1.48 -9.30 -40.91
N ALA A 565 1.08 -8.30 -40.11
CA ALA A 565 -0.30 -7.82 -40.06
C ALA A 565 -0.77 -7.20 -41.39
N ALA A 566 0.07 -6.37 -42.03
CA ALA A 566 -0.23 -5.80 -43.34
C ALA A 566 -0.43 -6.89 -44.41
N LEU A 567 0.41 -7.93 -44.41
CA LEU A 567 0.28 -9.06 -45.31
C LEU A 567 -0.99 -9.89 -45.05
N LYS A 568 -1.37 -10.11 -43.78
CA LYS A 568 -2.64 -10.77 -43.40
C LYS A 568 -3.86 -10.01 -43.94
N GLU A 569 -3.82 -8.68 -43.97
CA GLU A 569 -4.88 -7.82 -44.53
C GLU A 569 -4.76 -7.60 -46.05
N ASN A 570 -3.83 -8.27 -46.72
CA ASN A 570 -3.56 -8.18 -48.16
C ASN A 570 -3.09 -6.79 -48.65
N ASP A 571 -2.45 -6.00 -47.77
CA ASP A 571 -1.80 -4.73 -48.10
C ASP A 571 -0.28 -4.90 -48.24
N PHE A 572 0.11 -5.31 -49.44
CA PHE A 572 1.51 -5.55 -49.77
C PHE A 572 2.34 -4.27 -49.87
N GLU A 573 1.76 -3.15 -50.32
CA GLU A 573 2.54 -1.91 -50.55
C GLU A 573 3.03 -1.35 -49.21
N THR A 574 2.20 -1.37 -48.16
CA THR A 574 2.62 -0.96 -46.82
C THR A 574 3.70 -1.90 -46.26
N ALA A 575 3.50 -3.21 -46.39
CA ALA A 575 4.48 -4.22 -45.98
C ALA A 575 5.84 -4.01 -46.68
N TYR A 576 5.83 -3.84 -48.00
CA TYR A 576 7.02 -3.52 -48.80
C TYR A 576 7.73 -2.25 -48.32
N SER A 577 6.96 -1.19 -48.03
CA SER A 577 7.53 0.08 -47.55
C SER A 577 8.25 -0.07 -46.21
N TYR A 578 7.73 -0.87 -45.29
CA TYR A 578 8.35 -1.13 -43.99
C TYR A 578 9.60 -2.00 -44.12
N VAL A 579 9.55 -3.03 -44.98
CA VAL A 579 10.71 -3.89 -45.25
C VAL A 579 11.86 -3.08 -45.85
N VAL A 580 11.61 -2.29 -46.90
CA VAL A 580 12.69 -1.57 -47.59
C VAL A 580 13.24 -0.40 -46.77
N ASN A 581 12.35 0.43 -46.20
CA ASN A 581 12.78 1.68 -45.55
C ASN A 581 13.26 1.50 -44.10
N ARG A 582 12.80 0.45 -43.38
CA ARG A 582 13.16 0.24 -41.97
C ARG A 582 14.10 -0.95 -41.81
N LEU A 583 13.66 -2.15 -42.19
CA LEU A 583 14.47 -3.37 -42.05
C LEU A 583 15.69 -3.33 -42.98
N GLY A 584 15.52 -2.89 -44.22
CA GLY A 584 16.59 -2.74 -45.20
C GLY A 584 17.63 -1.71 -44.82
N ALA A 585 17.22 -0.54 -44.29
CA ALA A 585 18.13 0.51 -43.84
C ALA A 585 18.94 0.12 -42.60
N GLN A 586 18.36 -0.65 -41.68
CA GLN A 586 19.03 -1.12 -40.46
C GLN A 586 20.09 -2.20 -40.75
N THR A 587 19.93 -2.98 -41.83
CA THR A 587 20.95 -3.96 -42.25
C THR A 587 22.22 -3.32 -42.78
N SER A 588 22.13 -2.13 -43.38
CA SER A 588 23.28 -1.39 -43.94
C SER A 588 24.18 -0.75 -42.89
N LEU A 589 23.72 -0.65 -41.62
CA LEU A 589 24.49 -0.08 -40.51
C LEU A 589 25.27 -1.14 -39.71
N ARG A 590 25.19 -2.43 -40.07
CA ARG A 590 25.75 -3.57 -39.33
C ARG A 590 27.19 -3.96 -39.68
N ASP A 591 27.97 -3.09 -40.33
CA ASP A 591 29.36 -3.37 -40.75
C ASP A 591 30.39 -3.59 -39.62
N LYS A 592 29.97 -3.71 -38.35
CA LYS A 592 30.84 -4.14 -37.25
C LYS A 592 30.42 -5.52 -36.73
N PRO A 593 31.31 -6.54 -36.76
CA PRO A 593 31.03 -7.84 -36.19
C PRO A 593 31.14 -7.75 -34.67
N HIS A 594 30.10 -7.25 -34.01
CA HIS A 594 29.91 -7.49 -32.59
C HIS A 594 28.98 -8.69 -32.43
N GLU A 595 29.55 -9.76 -31.87
CA GLU A 595 28.83 -10.92 -31.36
C GLU A 595 27.65 -10.47 -30.46
N ALA A 596 26.53 -11.22 -30.53
CA ALA A 596 25.38 -11.19 -29.60
C ALA A 596 24.08 -10.42 -29.97
N PHE A 597 23.74 -10.22 -31.25
CA PHE A 597 22.32 -10.00 -31.62
C PHE A 597 21.88 -10.90 -32.78
N ARG A 598 21.17 -11.99 -32.45
CA ARG A 598 20.48 -12.81 -33.46
C ARG A 598 19.16 -12.14 -33.81
N ASP A 599 19.13 -11.48 -34.95
CA ASP A 599 17.90 -10.93 -35.50
C ASP A 599 17.04 -12.04 -36.10
N ASP A 600 16.10 -12.55 -35.31
CA ASP A 600 15.21 -13.64 -35.73
C ASP A 600 13.94 -13.18 -36.44
N TRP A 601 13.72 -11.86 -36.55
CA TRP A 601 12.44 -11.28 -36.98
C TRP A 601 12.54 -10.60 -38.35
N SER A 602 13.59 -9.82 -38.60
CA SER A 602 13.70 -9.03 -39.84
C SER A 602 13.71 -9.89 -41.10
N TRP A 603 14.52 -10.97 -41.11
CA TRP A 603 14.62 -11.86 -42.27
C TRP A 603 13.34 -12.66 -42.50
N LYS A 604 12.61 -13.03 -41.44
CA LYS A 604 11.33 -13.76 -41.56
C LYS A 604 10.25 -12.88 -42.16
N ALA A 605 10.11 -11.64 -41.66
CA ALA A 605 9.15 -10.68 -42.19
C ALA A 605 9.46 -10.34 -43.66
N ALA A 606 10.73 -10.11 -44.00
CA ALA A 606 11.16 -9.87 -45.37
C ALA A 606 10.93 -11.08 -46.29
N LEU A 607 11.17 -12.30 -45.79
CA LEU A 607 10.89 -13.54 -46.53
C LEU A 607 9.40 -13.72 -46.79
N GLN A 608 8.55 -13.51 -45.77
CA GLN A 608 7.10 -13.59 -45.92
C GLN A 608 6.56 -12.57 -46.92
N ALA A 609 7.06 -11.34 -46.89
CA ALA A 609 6.74 -10.33 -47.91
C ALA A 609 7.18 -10.80 -49.32
N GLY A 610 8.38 -11.33 -49.46
CA GLY A 610 8.87 -11.88 -50.73
C GLY A 610 8.09 -13.10 -51.26
N GLN A 611 7.51 -13.89 -50.36
CA GLN A 611 6.67 -15.06 -50.69
C GLN A 611 5.23 -14.69 -51.01
N TYR A 612 4.79 -13.48 -50.68
CA TYR A 612 3.42 -13.03 -50.88
C TYR A 612 3.06 -13.02 -52.38
N VAL A 613 1.90 -13.60 -52.70
CA VAL A 613 1.35 -13.63 -54.06
C VAL A 613 0.04 -12.85 -54.03
N ARG A 614 -0.11 -11.88 -54.95
CA ARG A 614 -1.35 -11.11 -55.07
C ARG A 614 -2.50 -12.03 -55.41
N THR A 615 -3.63 -11.81 -54.75
CA THR A 615 -4.90 -12.47 -55.01
C THR A 615 -5.94 -11.42 -55.41
N ALA A 616 -7.13 -11.85 -55.82
CA ALA A 616 -8.23 -10.94 -56.14
C ALA A 616 -8.64 -10.02 -54.97
N LYS A 617 -8.24 -10.36 -53.73
CA LYS A 617 -8.51 -9.57 -52.50
C LYS A 617 -7.39 -8.58 -52.17
N SER A 618 -6.28 -8.60 -52.89
CA SER A 618 -5.16 -7.71 -52.62
C SER A 618 -5.48 -6.26 -52.98
N GLN A 619 -5.05 -5.33 -52.11
CA GLN A 619 -5.19 -3.91 -52.38
C GLN A 619 -4.41 -3.52 -53.64
N LYS A 620 -5.06 -2.75 -54.52
CA LYS A 620 -4.43 -2.29 -55.76
C LYS A 620 -3.46 -1.15 -55.47
N PRO A 621 -2.34 -1.03 -56.21
CA PRO A 621 -1.40 0.08 -56.04
C PRO A 621 -2.11 1.41 -56.26
N THR A 622 -2.04 2.32 -55.28
CA THR A 622 -2.65 3.65 -55.34
C THR A 622 -1.81 4.65 -56.13
N HIS A 623 -0.51 4.40 -56.30
CA HIS A 623 0.40 5.23 -57.08
C HIS A 623 1.20 4.38 -58.05
N LEU A 624 1.15 4.69 -59.34
CA LEU A 624 2.16 4.24 -60.33
C LEU A 624 3.42 5.07 -60.09
N GLY A 625 4.43 4.49 -59.43
CA GLY A 625 5.75 5.13 -59.32
C GLY A 625 6.49 5.15 -60.66
N THR A 626 7.77 5.49 -60.65
CA THR A 626 8.66 5.49 -61.84
C THR A 626 9.05 4.09 -62.34
N ALA A 627 8.38 3.03 -61.87
CA ALA A 627 8.60 1.64 -62.26
C ALA A 627 7.66 1.22 -63.40
N SER A 628 7.83 -0.01 -63.91
CA SER A 628 7.01 -0.58 -65.00
C SER A 628 5.52 -0.24 -64.84
N GLY A 629 4.86 0.14 -65.94
CA GLY A 629 3.43 0.42 -65.98
C GLY A 629 2.57 -0.82 -65.69
N ASN A 630 3.15 -2.02 -65.80
CA ASN A 630 2.49 -3.27 -65.50
C ASN A 630 2.54 -3.59 -63.99
N PRO A 631 1.37 -3.72 -63.32
CA PRO A 631 1.32 -3.95 -61.88
C PRO A 631 1.88 -5.30 -61.46
N GLU A 632 1.89 -6.32 -62.34
CA GLU A 632 2.45 -7.64 -62.03
C GLU A 632 3.97 -7.63 -62.03
N ILE A 633 4.58 -7.00 -63.04
CA ILE A 633 6.04 -6.85 -63.14
C ILE A 633 6.56 -6.04 -61.95
N ARG A 634 5.91 -4.91 -61.63
CA ARG A 634 6.26 -4.13 -60.43
C ARG A 634 6.17 -4.96 -59.15
N HIS A 635 5.16 -5.79 -59.00
CA HIS A 635 5.01 -6.64 -57.81
C HIS A 635 6.13 -7.67 -57.71
N LEU A 636 6.52 -8.27 -58.83
CA LEU A 636 7.64 -9.22 -58.87
C LEU A 636 8.97 -8.53 -58.55
N GLU A 637 9.20 -7.31 -59.05
CA GLU A 637 10.35 -6.49 -58.66
C GLU A 637 10.38 -6.21 -57.16
N GLN A 638 9.26 -5.75 -56.58
CA GLN A 638 9.13 -5.48 -55.15
C GLN A 638 9.37 -6.74 -54.30
N ARG A 639 8.92 -7.92 -54.76
CA ARG A 639 9.20 -9.20 -54.10
C ARG A 639 10.67 -9.57 -54.14
N ILE A 640 11.35 -9.36 -55.26
CA ILE A 640 12.80 -9.59 -55.39
C ILE A 640 13.55 -8.69 -54.41
N ASP A 641 13.15 -7.42 -54.27
CA ASP A 641 13.74 -6.49 -53.30
C ASP A 641 13.54 -6.97 -51.85
N CYS A 642 12.35 -7.42 -51.48
CA CYS A 642 12.10 -8.03 -50.17
C CYS A 642 12.95 -9.28 -49.94
N LEU A 643 13.06 -10.18 -50.92
CA LEU A 643 13.90 -11.38 -50.79
C LEU A 643 15.39 -11.03 -50.71
N ALA A 644 15.85 -9.98 -51.39
CA ALA A 644 17.21 -9.47 -51.27
C ALA A 644 17.49 -8.90 -49.87
N THR A 645 16.52 -8.22 -49.24
CA THR A 645 16.65 -7.81 -47.83
C THR A 645 16.67 -9.02 -46.89
N ALA A 646 15.89 -10.06 -47.16
CA ALA A 646 15.90 -11.30 -46.37
C ALA A 646 17.25 -12.02 -46.45
N LEU A 647 17.87 -12.08 -47.63
CA LEU A 647 19.20 -12.69 -47.83
C LEU A 647 20.30 -11.97 -47.03
N ARG A 648 20.22 -10.64 -46.91
CA ARG A 648 21.18 -9.84 -46.13
C ARG A 648 21.05 -10.05 -44.63
N ALA A 649 19.84 -10.32 -44.15
CA ALA A 649 19.55 -10.43 -42.72
C ALA A 649 19.54 -11.86 -42.17
N ALA A 650 19.32 -12.87 -43.02
CA ALA A 650 19.10 -14.25 -42.59
C ALA A 650 20.38 -14.96 -42.09
N PRO A 651 20.26 -15.88 -41.11
CA PRO A 651 21.36 -16.74 -40.72
C PRO A 651 21.71 -17.72 -41.85
N THR A 652 22.98 -18.14 -41.89
CA THR A 652 23.54 -18.99 -42.97
C THR A 652 22.74 -20.28 -43.21
N CYS A 653 22.12 -20.85 -42.17
CA CYS A 653 21.31 -22.07 -42.27
C CYS A 653 19.99 -21.89 -43.04
N GLN A 654 19.45 -20.67 -43.16
CA GLN A 654 18.17 -20.40 -43.81
C GLN A 654 18.33 -19.89 -45.25
N LEU A 655 19.55 -19.51 -45.65
CA LEU A 655 19.85 -19.00 -47.00
C LEU A 655 19.41 -19.93 -48.14
N PRO A 656 19.56 -21.28 -48.09
CA PRO A 656 19.15 -22.15 -49.18
C PRO A 656 17.65 -22.05 -49.51
N GLY A 657 16.81 -21.92 -48.47
CA GLY A 657 15.37 -21.76 -48.62
C GLY A 657 15.00 -20.44 -49.29
N ILE A 658 15.63 -19.35 -48.85
CA ILE A 658 15.40 -18.00 -49.39
C ILE A 658 15.88 -17.91 -50.84
N LEU A 659 17.05 -18.47 -51.17
CA LEU A 659 17.59 -18.50 -52.54
C LEU A 659 16.69 -19.27 -53.50
N LYS A 660 16.05 -20.36 -53.05
CA LYS A 660 15.08 -21.09 -53.87
C LYS A 660 13.87 -20.22 -54.22
N THR A 661 13.33 -19.48 -53.27
CA THR A 661 12.23 -18.55 -53.53
C THR A 661 12.66 -17.37 -54.39
N PHE A 662 13.88 -16.87 -54.21
CA PHE A 662 14.46 -15.79 -55.00
C PHE A 662 14.55 -16.18 -56.48
N ARG A 663 15.14 -17.35 -56.78
CA ARG A 663 15.26 -17.86 -58.16
C ARG A 663 13.90 -18.01 -58.84
N ARG A 664 12.93 -18.59 -58.13
CA ARG A 664 11.58 -18.75 -58.67
C ARG A 664 10.93 -17.40 -58.99
N CYS A 665 11.15 -16.37 -58.16
CA CYS A 665 10.66 -15.03 -58.45
C CYS A 665 11.40 -14.36 -59.62
N GLU A 666 12.71 -14.58 -59.76
CA GLU A 666 13.50 -14.08 -60.89
C GLU A 666 13.00 -14.70 -62.21
N GLU A 667 12.81 -16.02 -62.26
CA GLU A 667 12.25 -16.72 -63.42
C GLU A 667 10.84 -16.23 -63.78
N GLN A 668 9.99 -15.98 -62.77
CA GLN A 668 8.66 -15.40 -62.97
C GLN A 668 8.72 -13.98 -63.54
N LEU A 669 9.66 -13.16 -63.07
CA LEU A 669 9.86 -11.80 -63.56
C LEU A 669 10.35 -11.81 -65.02
N ASP A 670 11.33 -12.65 -65.34
CA ASP A 670 11.87 -12.75 -66.70
C ASP A 670 10.81 -13.27 -67.69
N SER A 671 9.97 -14.23 -67.27
CA SER A 671 8.80 -14.68 -68.06
C SER A 671 7.82 -13.53 -68.27
N ALA A 672 7.44 -12.79 -67.22
CA ALA A 672 6.48 -11.69 -67.32
C ALA A 672 6.99 -10.53 -68.22
N ILE A 673 8.28 -10.20 -68.15
CA ILE A 673 8.91 -9.21 -69.03
C ILE A 673 8.93 -9.69 -70.47
N SER A 674 9.24 -10.97 -70.71
CA SER A 674 9.20 -11.58 -72.05
C SER A 674 7.77 -11.56 -72.61
N ASP A 675 6.78 -11.92 -71.80
CA ASP A 675 5.36 -11.91 -72.19
C ASP A 675 4.88 -10.48 -72.49
N GLU A 676 5.28 -9.48 -71.69
CA GLU A 676 5.01 -8.06 -71.98
C GLU A 676 5.66 -7.62 -73.30
N ALA A 677 6.93 -7.95 -73.52
CA ALA A 677 7.64 -7.61 -74.76
C ALA A 677 7.03 -8.29 -76.00
N THR A 678 6.57 -9.54 -75.88
CA THR A 678 5.86 -10.23 -76.97
C THR A 678 4.49 -9.61 -77.24
N ASN A 679 3.76 -9.22 -76.19
CA ASN A 679 2.50 -8.49 -76.33
C ASN A 679 2.72 -7.13 -76.98
N GLU A 680 3.69 -6.33 -76.53
CA GLU A 680 4.05 -5.05 -77.18
C GLU A 680 4.38 -5.26 -78.66
N ALA A 681 5.18 -6.28 -79.00
CA ALA A 681 5.49 -6.62 -80.39
C ALA A 681 4.25 -7.02 -81.21
N LEU A 682 3.27 -7.71 -80.61
CA LEU A 682 1.99 -8.05 -81.24
C LEU A 682 1.11 -6.80 -81.42
N TRP A 683 1.09 -5.90 -80.45
CA TRP A 683 0.38 -4.61 -80.54
C TRP A 683 1.00 -3.71 -81.61
N ASP A 684 2.33 -3.63 -81.71
CA ASP A 684 3.05 -2.91 -82.76
C ASP A 684 2.79 -3.52 -84.15
N ALA A 685 2.74 -4.85 -84.25
CA ALA A 685 2.40 -5.55 -85.50
C ALA A 685 0.93 -5.33 -85.91
N ALA A 686 0.00 -5.28 -84.95
CA ALA A 686 -1.41 -4.98 -85.20
C ALA A 686 -1.65 -3.51 -85.56
N ALA A 687 -0.93 -2.57 -84.93
CA ALA A 687 -0.98 -1.14 -85.23
C ALA A 687 -0.52 -0.82 -86.67
N ASN A 688 0.38 -1.63 -87.25
CA ASN A 688 0.81 -1.49 -88.64
C ASN A 688 -0.27 -1.88 -89.68
N LEU A 689 -1.39 -2.51 -89.28
CA LEU A 689 -2.45 -2.99 -90.19
C LEU A 689 -3.80 -2.26 -90.03
N THR A 690 -3.95 -1.36 -89.05
CA THR A 690 -5.18 -0.58 -88.84
C THR A 690 -4.88 0.91 -88.69
N GLN A 691 -5.36 1.71 -89.65
CA GLN A 691 -5.41 3.18 -89.57
C GLN A 691 -6.02 3.61 -88.23
N LEU A 692 -5.24 4.31 -87.40
CA LEU A 692 -5.76 4.98 -86.20
C LEU A 692 -6.73 6.11 -86.62
N PRO A 693 -7.96 6.15 -86.08
CA PRO A 693 -8.82 7.32 -86.24
C PRO A 693 -8.32 8.45 -85.33
N GLY A 694 -7.74 9.50 -85.90
CA GLY A 694 -7.33 10.69 -85.14
C GLY A 694 -6.07 11.44 -85.61
N ALA A 695 -5.44 11.06 -86.72
CA ALA A 695 -4.36 11.87 -87.29
C ALA A 695 -4.94 13.09 -88.02
N PHE A 696 -4.73 14.29 -87.47
CA PHE A 696 -5.06 15.55 -88.13
C PHE A 696 -4.29 15.69 -89.45
N GLU A 697 -5.02 15.93 -90.53
CA GLU A 697 -4.49 16.21 -91.86
C GLU A 697 -3.65 17.50 -91.85
N THR A 698 -2.38 17.41 -92.18
CA THR A 698 -1.62 18.56 -92.70
C THR A 698 -1.20 18.26 -94.14
N HIS A 699 -1.94 18.85 -95.07
CA HIS A 699 -1.59 18.91 -96.48
C HIS A 699 -0.40 19.85 -96.72
N SER A 700 0.66 19.35 -97.38
CA SER A 700 1.27 19.98 -98.55
C SER A 700 2.38 19.10 -99.14
N PRO A 701 2.60 19.10 -100.47
CA PRO A 701 3.64 18.31 -101.12
C PRO A 701 4.94 19.12 -101.35
N ASP A 702 6.01 18.37 -101.61
CA ASP A 702 7.32 18.78 -102.16
C ASP A 702 8.35 19.43 -101.23
N VAL A 703 9.12 18.60 -100.49
CA VAL A 703 10.60 18.70 -100.32
C VAL A 703 11.15 17.31 -99.94
N PRO A 704 12.21 16.77 -100.57
CA PRO A 704 12.86 15.55 -100.11
C PRO A 704 13.78 15.88 -98.94
N THR A 705 13.25 15.80 -97.72
CA THR A 705 14.06 15.90 -96.51
C THR A 705 14.10 14.54 -95.84
N THR A 706 15.27 13.92 -95.94
CA THR A 706 15.69 12.76 -95.14
C THR A 706 15.54 13.10 -93.65
N MET A 707 14.37 12.77 -93.08
CA MET A 707 14.13 12.79 -91.65
C MET A 707 13.66 11.40 -91.25
N GLN A 708 14.63 10.60 -90.82
CA GLN A 708 14.37 9.40 -90.03
C GLN A 708 13.51 9.81 -88.82
N PRO A 709 12.40 9.11 -88.53
CA PRO A 709 11.68 9.32 -87.29
C PRO A 709 12.59 8.88 -86.15
N ARG A 710 13.13 9.88 -85.45
CA ARG A 710 14.05 9.75 -84.33
C ARG A 710 13.27 9.45 -83.04
N ASN A 711 12.49 8.37 -83.06
CA ASN A 711 11.91 7.76 -81.88
C ASN A 711 12.29 6.27 -81.92
N MET A 712 13.52 5.97 -81.52
CA MET A 712 13.88 4.60 -81.17
C MET A 712 13.04 4.22 -79.95
N SER A 713 11.96 3.49 -80.19
CA SER A 713 11.24 2.77 -79.14
C SER A 713 12.17 1.70 -78.57
N ALA A 714 11.98 1.33 -77.30
CA ALA A 714 12.76 0.30 -76.61
C ALA A 714 12.83 -1.05 -77.36
N ALA A 715 11.96 -1.27 -78.35
CA ALA A 715 11.90 -2.43 -79.22
C ALA A 715 13.10 -2.60 -80.17
N THR A 716 13.78 -1.52 -80.60
CA THR A 716 14.96 -1.65 -81.47
C THR A 716 16.25 -1.95 -80.70
N VAL A 717 16.36 -1.49 -79.46
CA VAL A 717 17.50 -1.85 -78.56
C VAL A 717 17.40 -3.32 -78.13
N ALA A 718 16.20 -3.88 -78.05
CA ALA A 718 15.99 -5.30 -77.78
C ALA A 718 16.42 -6.24 -78.94
N ARG A 719 16.55 -5.72 -80.18
CA ARG A 719 16.97 -6.52 -81.35
C ARG A 719 18.48 -6.55 -81.59
N GLU A 720 19.25 -5.61 -81.06
CA GLU A 720 20.73 -5.60 -81.21
C GLU A 720 21.48 -6.23 -80.02
N ALA A 721 20.77 -6.58 -78.95
CA ALA A 721 21.31 -7.35 -77.83
C ALA A 721 20.78 -8.79 -77.89
N ASP A 722 21.33 -9.61 -78.80
CA ASP A 722 21.05 -11.05 -78.94
C ASP A 722 21.64 -11.89 -77.78
N ALA A 723 21.80 -11.27 -76.61
CA ALA A 723 22.14 -11.91 -75.35
C ALA A 723 20.90 -11.84 -74.46
N ALA A 724 20.19 -12.97 -74.35
CA ALA A 724 19.18 -13.16 -73.33
C ALA A 724 19.72 -12.65 -71.97
N PRO A 725 18.92 -11.92 -71.17
CA PRO A 725 19.38 -11.40 -69.89
C PRO A 725 19.78 -12.58 -69.00
N MET A 726 21.08 -12.82 -68.85
CA MET A 726 21.58 -13.95 -68.06
C MET A 726 21.21 -13.78 -66.58
N SER A 727 20.67 -14.84 -65.96
CA SER A 727 20.46 -14.90 -64.51
C SER A 727 21.81 -14.72 -63.80
N LEU A 728 21.80 -14.19 -62.57
CA LEU A 728 23.00 -14.06 -61.71
C LEU A 728 23.77 -15.39 -61.63
N PHE A 729 23.05 -16.51 -61.62
CA PHE A 729 23.66 -17.84 -61.58
C PHE A 729 24.16 -18.33 -62.94
N ASP A 730 23.60 -17.86 -64.05
CA ASP A 730 24.14 -18.15 -65.39
C ASP A 730 25.43 -17.38 -65.63
N LEU A 731 25.56 -16.16 -65.10
CA LEU A 731 26.84 -15.47 -65.00
C LEU A 731 27.81 -16.23 -64.09
N SER A 732 27.39 -16.71 -62.92
CA SER A 732 28.26 -17.51 -62.03
C SER A 732 28.68 -18.86 -62.65
N ARG A 733 27.81 -19.49 -63.44
CA ARG A 733 28.10 -20.73 -64.18
C ARG A 733 28.95 -20.46 -65.40
N ALA A 734 28.77 -19.32 -66.08
CA ALA A 734 29.62 -18.89 -67.18
C ALA A 734 31.02 -18.54 -66.67
N THR A 735 31.15 -17.80 -65.56
CA THR A 735 32.45 -17.50 -64.93
C THR A 735 33.09 -18.73 -64.32
N ALA A 736 32.34 -19.64 -63.68
CA ALA A 736 32.86 -20.91 -63.18
C ALA A 736 33.30 -21.85 -64.32
N ARG A 737 32.58 -21.90 -65.45
CA ARG A 737 32.99 -22.66 -66.65
C ARG A 737 34.23 -22.05 -67.33
N VAL A 738 34.37 -20.72 -67.31
CA VAL A 738 35.58 -20.03 -67.79
C VAL A 738 36.77 -20.27 -66.85
N ALA A 739 36.57 -20.25 -65.53
CA ALA A 739 37.61 -20.57 -64.54
C ALA A 739 38.05 -22.04 -64.59
N GLN A 740 37.12 -22.99 -64.77
CA GLN A 740 37.43 -24.41 -64.94
C GLN A 740 38.18 -24.70 -66.25
N ARG A 741 37.92 -23.94 -67.32
CA ARG A 741 38.68 -24.03 -68.58
C ARG A 741 40.13 -23.55 -68.46
N ASN A 742 40.42 -22.67 -67.51
CA ASN A 742 41.76 -22.13 -67.28
C ASN A 742 42.63 -22.99 -66.34
N LEU A 743 42.07 -24.01 -65.68
CA LEU A 743 42.82 -24.91 -64.78
C LEU A 743 43.55 -26.05 -65.51
N THR A 744 43.29 -26.28 -66.80
CA THR A 744 44.06 -27.26 -67.61
C THR A 744 45.21 -26.64 -68.40
N ALA A 745 45.56 -25.37 -68.13
CA ALA A 745 46.59 -24.62 -68.86
C ALA A 745 47.62 -23.94 -67.94
N ILE A 746 47.91 -24.52 -66.76
CA ILE A 746 48.97 -24.03 -65.86
C ILE A 746 49.92 -25.19 -65.54
N SER A 747 50.67 -25.61 -66.56
CA SER A 747 51.83 -26.49 -66.41
C SER A 747 53.03 -25.90 -67.14
N THR A 748 53.21 -24.58 -67.11
CA THR A 748 54.42 -23.88 -67.57
C THR A 748 54.32 -22.41 -67.17
N LEU A 749 55.47 -21.83 -66.80
CA LEU A 749 55.74 -20.40 -66.55
C LEU A 749 55.76 -19.94 -65.09
N HIS A 750 56.77 -20.47 -64.40
CA HIS A 750 57.56 -19.72 -63.44
C HIS A 750 58.50 -18.81 -64.23
N GLU A 751 58.13 -17.55 -64.49
CA GLU A 751 59.02 -16.40 -64.75
C GLU A 751 58.23 -15.17 -65.23
N ILE A 752 58.70 -13.99 -64.81
CA ILE A 752 58.28 -12.63 -65.18
C ILE A 752 57.18 -12.02 -64.30
N ALA A 753 57.61 -11.62 -63.10
CA ALA A 753 57.16 -10.41 -62.43
C ALA A 753 57.59 -9.17 -63.23
N THR A 754 56.91 -8.04 -62.99
CA THR A 754 57.07 -6.67 -63.54
C THR A 754 56.33 -6.33 -64.83
N ALA A 755 55.09 -5.82 -64.69
CA ALA A 755 54.52 -4.80 -65.57
C ALA A 755 53.41 -4.02 -64.86
N GLU A 756 53.51 -2.69 -64.92
CA GLU A 756 52.61 -1.67 -64.36
C GLU A 756 51.31 -1.47 -65.20
N PRO A 757 50.34 -0.69 -64.71
CA PRO A 757 48.92 -0.79 -65.08
C PRO A 757 48.59 -0.08 -66.41
N LEU A 758 47.83 -0.77 -67.28
CA LEU A 758 47.25 -0.19 -68.48
C LEU A 758 45.82 0.31 -68.22
N THR A 759 45.68 1.61 -68.44
CA THR A 759 44.51 2.47 -68.43
C THR A 759 43.41 1.98 -69.37
N ALA A 760 42.18 1.85 -68.87
CA ALA A 760 41.00 1.60 -69.68
C ALA A 760 40.55 2.88 -70.43
N PRO A 761 40.15 2.79 -71.72
CA PRO A 761 39.62 3.94 -72.45
C PRO A 761 38.20 4.31 -71.97
N GLN A 762 38.03 5.57 -71.60
CA GLN A 762 36.75 6.20 -71.32
C GLN A 762 35.98 6.43 -72.63
N THR A 763 34.85 5.76 -72.79
CA THR A 763 33.72 6.24 -73.60
C THR A 763 32.42 5.90 -72.87
N SER A 764 31.93 6.83 -72.06
CA SER A 764 30.61 6.72 -71.42
C SER A 764 29.64 7.70 -72.11
N ALA A 765 28.84 7.16 -73.03
CA ALA A 765 27.50 7.69 -73.23
C ALA A 765 26.65 7.25 -72.02
N PRO A 766 25.72 8.07 -71.50
CA PRO A 766 24.97 7.76 -70.30
C PRO A 766 23.91 6.68 -70.61
N SER A 767 24.32 5.41 -70.61
CA SER A 767 23.37 4.31 -70.55
C SER A 767 22.82 4.25 -69.12
N ARG A 768 21.51 4.41 -69.01
CA ARG A 768 20.78 4.36 -67.75
C ARG A 768 20.82 2.91 -67.26
N THR A 769 21.78 2.57 -66.40
CA THR A 769 21.85 1.24 -65.78
C THR A 769 20.54 0.96 -65.06
N ARG A 770 19.91 -0.18 -65.37
CA ARG A 770 18.64 -0.56 -64.73
C ARG A 770 18.92 -0.79 -63.24
N ARG A 771 18.02 -0.34 -62.35
CA ARG A 771 18.17 -0.46 -60.88
C ARG A 771 18.43 -1.91 -60.43
N ARG A 772 17.90 -2.87 -61.18
CA ARG A 772 18.18 -4.31 -61.09
C ARG A 772 19.68 -4.63 -61.18
N ASP A 773 20.41 -4.03 -62.11
CA ASP A 773 21.81 -4.36 -62.38
C ASP A 773 22.73 -3.76 -61.29
N GLN A 774 22.35 -2.63 -60.69
CA GLN A 774 23.01 -2.06 -59.51
C GLN A 774 22.79 -2.93 -58.24
N LEU A 775 21.60 -3.50 -58.08
CA LEU A 775 21.28 -4.44 -57.00
C LEU A 775 21.95 -5.80 -57.21
N LYS A 776 22.06 -6.25 -58.46
CA LYS A 776 22.85 -7.43 -58.84
C LYS A 776 24.32 -7.24 -58.48
N GLU A 777 24.91 -6.08 -58.75
CA GLU A 777 26.31 -5.75 -58.42
C GLU A 777 26.56 -5.67 -56.90
N ALA A 778 25.60 -5.18 -56.12
CA ALA A 778 25.68 -5.16 -54.65
C ALA A 778 25.51 -6.56 -54.02
N ALA A 779 24.62 -7.40 -54.58
CA ALA A 779 24.43 -8.78 -54.16
C ALA A 779 25.61 -9.69 -54.56
N THR A 780 26.22 -9.45 -55.72
CA THR A 780 27.45 -10.17 -56.12
C THR A 780 28.67 -9.69 -55.35
N GLY A 781 28.81 -8.39 -55.04
CA GLY A 781 29.90 -7.85 -54.23
C GLY A 781 29.95 -8.43 -52.80
N THR A 782 28.79 -8.75 -52.22
CA THR A 782 28.68 -9.39 -50.89
C THR A 782 28.81 -10.91 -50.94
N LEU A 783 28.35 -11.57 -52.02
CA LEU A 783 28.54 -13.02 -52.22
C LEU A 783 29.98 -13.38 -52.60
N VAL A 784 30.69 -12.52 -53.35
CA VAL A 784 32.09 -12.74 -53.78
C VAL A 784 33.08 -12.58 -52.62
N SER A 785 32.79 -11.76 -51.60
CA SER A 785 33.66 -11.66 -50.41
C SER A 785 33.41 -12.75 -49.35
N GLY A 786 32.26 -13.42 -49.37
CA GLY A 786 31.84 -14.35 -48.29
C GLY A 786 31.64 -15.82 -48.67
N VAL A 787 31.56 -16.19 -49.96
CA VAL A 787 31.06 -17.53 -50.38
C VAL A 787 32.05 -18.32 -51.27
N GLY A 788 33.31 -17.89 -51.38
CA GLY A 788 34.34 -18.60 -52.16
C GLY A 788 34.57 -20.06 -51.74
N TRP A 789 34.29 -20.41 -50.47
CA TRP A 789 34.47 -21.77 -49.95
C TRP A 789 33.35 -22.75 -50.30
N LEU A 790 32.16 -22.27 -50.66
CA LEU A 790 31.00 -23.13 -50.91
C LEU A 790 30.89 -23.64 -52.36
N ILE A 791 31.78 -23.16 -53.26
CA ILE A 791 31.80 -23.51 -54.70
C ILE A 791 32.92 -24.54 -55.01
N GLY A 792 33.58 -25.11 -53.99
CA GLY A 792 34.50 -26.25 -54.18
C GLY A 792 35.90 -25.87 -54.69
N ALA A 793 36.41 -24.70 -54.33
CA ALA A 793 37.83 -24.40 -54.45
C ALA A 793 38.55 -24.85 -53.15
N ASN A 794 39.36 -25.90 -53.23
CA ASN A 794 40.28 -26.27 -52.15
C ASN A 794 41.30 -25.14 -51.96
N VAL A 795 41.27 -24.45 -50.82
CA VAL A 795 42.36 -23.56 -50.40
C VAL A 795 43.28 -24.37 -49.50
N GLY A 796 44.53 -24.52 -49.93
CA GLY A 796 45.57 -25.21 -49.17
C GLY A 796 45.72 -24.61 -47.78
N GLN A 797 45.75 -25.48 -46.77
CA GLN A 797 46.24 -25.12 -45.45
C GLN A 797 47.75 -24.89 -45.54
N ASP A 798 48.17 -23.62 -45.53
CA ASP A 798 49.52 -23.30 -45.09
C ASP A 798 49.54 -23.30 -43.56
N GLN A 799 50.23 -24.30 -43.04
CA GLN A 799 50.65 -24.38 -41.66
C GLN A 799 51.83 -23.44 -41.41
N SER A 800 51.79 -22.81 -40.23
CA SER A 800 52.92 -22.48 -39.34
C SER A 800 53.75 -21.21 -39.64
N PRO A 801 54.45 -20.65 -38.63
CA PRO A 801 54.56 -21.07 -37.22
C PRO A 801 53.76 -20.24 -36.21
#